data_AF-A0A496B0D6-F1
#
_entry.id   AF-A0A496B0D6-F1
#
_cell.length_a   1.000
_cell.length_b   1.000
_cell.length_c   1.000
_cell.angle_alpha   90.00
_cell.angle_beta   90.00
_cell.angle_gamma   90.00
#
_symmetry.space_group_name_H-M   'P 1'
#
loop_
_entity.id
_entity.type
_entity.pdbx_description
1 polymer ?
#
loop_
_entity_poly.entity_id
_entity_poly.type
_entity_poly.pdbx_seq_one_letter_code
_entity_poly.pdbx_strand_id
1 'polypeptide(L)'
;MKNPSYAVSKHPYSSKKSLKQNTYFVLFLLYSLVILSSKSVIAQIINIPDPELRAVLELELGKEPDADITQSDFDSLEVLVAFESGISNLTGLEFATNLKELHLGLNEVSDISPLKGLTNLVILDLHRNNRLSNLLPLKSLINLQWLSLRGNRITNLSPLSGLTNLTFLHVAYNGISDLTPISNLTNLTYLDVEQNRISDLSPLKRMTNLTYLDFDSNLVTDVSALKDLTNLLHLDASDNSILDISPFSEMREMDNLDIDSNQISDLTPLINMKKMIILDAHENLISDASPISHLTELRKLDLDENQISDLSPLRNLIFLVFLDLDGNNISDITPLMGLNRLRELDLDENRVTDISSLEFLSSLTLLDIHDNNVSDISILKNLTKLTSLDLDDNRISDISSLSYLTELTFLDLDGNNIFDLTPLRKLNKLVDLDLHDNKIIDVSPLKMLTNLVILDLSENHILDFSPIAELSRNLMEYNTDDQTEPPTNLSQIVHYNRSDVNRDGIVNIVDLTIIASHFHNPNLELLAEMNIYPDVNVDEVVDILDLLITASEIDIVSSAPALSENSVETVNLSVKNLTEWIQLAKEINASQPKLQQGISLLTELLQLLRSIETSPIETVLLQNYPNPFNPETWFPFHLAEQANVRILIYSADWKLIRILELGTLSAGVYKQKSRAAYWDGKNEIGESVASGVYYFVLQTESYYATGKMLIQK
;
A
#
# COMPACT_ATOMS: atom_id res chain seq x y z
N MET A 1 44.45 -28.03 -88.76
CA MET A 1 43.24 -27.85 -87.92
C MET A 1 43.61 -28.27 -86.52
N LYS A 2 43.44 -27.38 -85.54
CA LYS A 2 44.27 -27.37 -84.32
C LYS A 2 44.00 -28.61 -83.47
N ASN A 3 45.03 -29.43 -83.45
CA ASN A 3 45.09 -30.87 -83.26
C ASN A 3 45.49 -31.21 -81.81
N PRO A 4 45.42 -32.48 -81.39
CA PRO A 4 44.55 -32.85 -80.27
C PRO A 4 45.19 -33.89 -79.32
N SER A 5 44.38 -34.37 -78.37
CA SER A 5 44.10 -35.79 -78.03
C SER A 5 45.20 -36.82 -77.65
N TYR A 6 44.70 -37.72 -76.79
CA TYR A 6 45.14 -39.09 -76.43
C TYR A 6 46.14 -39.20 -75.29
N ALA A 7 46.15 -40.20 -74.41
CA ALA A 7 45.19 -41.17 -73.85
C ALA A 7 46.06 -42.25 -73.16
N VAL A 8 45.63 -42.68 -71.97
CA VAL A 8 45.69 -44.07 -71.46
C VAL A 8 47.07 -44.72 -71.15
N SER A 9 47.31 -44.83 -69.84
CA SER A 9 47.68 -46.01 -69.02
C SER A 9 48.95 -46.87 -69.24
N LYS A 10 49.56 -47.13 -68.07
CA LYS A 10 50.30 -48.32 -67.57
C LYS A 10 51.77 -48.57 -68.00
N HIS A 11 52.60 -48.61 -66.94
CA HIS A 11 53.90 -49.26 -66.65
C HIS A 11 54.35 -50.43 -67.56
N PRO A 12 55.65 -50.87 -67.57
CA PRO A 12 56.67 -50.77 -66.49
C PRO A 12 58.16 -50.52 -66.87
N TYR A 13 58.96 -50.28 -65.82
CA TYR A 13 60.41 -50.46 -65.58
C TYR A 13 61.39 -50.80 -66.73
N SER A 14 62.50 -50.03 -66.82
CA SER A 14 63.89 -50.47 -66.49
C SER A 14 65.01 -49.66 -67.18
N SER A 15 66.04 -49.34 -66.38
CA SER A 15 67.47 -49.10 -66.72
C SER A 15 68.03 -47.68 -66.99
N LYS A 16 68.57 -47.09 -65.90
CA LYS A 16 69.92 -46.53 -65.70
C LYS A 16 70.70 -45.91 -66.89
N LYS A 17 70.95 -44.58 -66.81
CA LYS A 17 72.24 -43.88 -66.50
C LYS A 17 72.34 -42.52 -67.23
N SER A 18 72.44 -41.42 -66.49
CA SER A 18 73.68 -40.62 -66.37
C SER A 18 73.45 -39.34 -65.54
N LEU A 19 74.03 -39.31 -64.34
CA LEU A 19 74.22 -38.12 -63.51
C LEU A 19 75.28 -37.20 -64.16
N LYS A 20 74.94 -35.92 -64.40
CA LYS A 20 75.86 -34.75 -64.31
C LYS A 20 75.24 -33.38 -64.69
N GLN A 21 73.93 -33.18 -64.48
CA GLN A 21 73.28 -31.85 -64.67
C GLN A 21 72.55 -31.31 -63.43
N ASN A 22 72.58 -31.99 -62.28
CA ASN A 22 71.82 -31.59 -61.09
C ASN A 22 72.53 -30.62 -60.12
N THR A 23 73.77 -30.19 -60.38
CA THR A 23 74.48 -29.35 -59.40
C THR A 23 74.07 -27.87 -59.45
N TYR A 24 73.66 -27.36 -60.62
CA TYR A 24 73.22 -25.96 -60.75
C TYR A 24 71.75 -25.73 -60.37
N PHE A 25 70.89 -26.75 -60.49
CA PHE A 25 69.49 -26.64 -60.07
C PHE A 25 69.33 -26.69 -58.54
N VAL A 26 70.20 -27.45 -57.85
CA VAL A 26 70.20 -27.53 -56.38
C VAL A 26 70.75 -26.24 -55.74
N LEU A 27 71.70 -25.54 -56.36
CA LEU A 27 72.18 -24.25 -55.86
C LEU A 27 71.17 -23.11 -56.05
N PHE A 28 70.38 -23.11 -57.13
CA PHE A 28 69.29 -22.14 -57.31
C PHE A 28 68.11 -22.44 -56.36
N LEU A 29 67.76 -23.72 -56.14
CA LEU A 29 66.76 -24.12 -55.14
C LEU A 29 67.20 -23.81 -53.71
N LEU A 30 68.49 -23.93 -53.37
CA LEU A 30 69.02 -23.53 -52.07
C LEU A 30 69.09 -22.00 -51.91
N TYR A 31 69.36 -21.24 -52.98
CA TYR A 31 69.31 -19.77 -52.90
C TYR A 31 67.86 -19.24 -52.83
N SER A 32 66.91 -19.91 -53.49
CA SER A 32 65.47 -19.59 -53.34
C SER A 32 64.86 -20.11 -52.04
N LEU A 33 65.39 -21.17 -51.42
CA LEU A 33 64.99 -21.57 -50.05
C LEU A 33 65.61 -20.68 -48.96
N VAL A 34 66.76 -20.05 -49.21
CA VAL A 34 67.37 -19.09 -48.27
C VAL A 34 66.74 -17.68 -48.39
N ILE A 35 65.96 -17.41 -49.44
CA ILE A 35 65.08 -16.22 -49.55
C ILE A 35 63.62 -16.55 -49.15
N LEU A 36 63.34 -17.82 -48.81
CA LEU A 36 62.10 -18.28 -48.18
C LEU A 36 62.32 -18.79 -46.74
N SER A 37 63.44 -18.43 -46.10
CA SER A 37 63.36 -18.12 -44.68
C SER A 37 62.70 -16.73 -44.59
N SER A 38 61.37 -16.72 -44.69
CA SER A 38 60.61 -15.75 -43.93
C SER A 38 61.28 -15.73 -42.57
N LYS A 39 61.89 -14.60 -42.20
CA LYS A 39 62.07 -14.29 -40.79
C LYS A 39 60.71 -14.63 -40.20
N SER A 40 60.65 -15.72 -39.44
CA SER A 40 59.52 -15.95 -38.56
C SER A 40 59.56 -14.72 -37.68
N VAL A 41 58.73 -13.73 -38.02
CA VAL A 41 58.43 -12.66 -37.10
C VAL A 41 57.70 -13.42 -36.01
N ILE A 42 58.43 -13.80 -34.98
CA ILE A 42 57.81 -14.30 -33.76
C ILE A 42 56.88 -13.18 -33.36
N ALA A 43 55.57 -13.43 -33.46
CA ALA A 43 54.56 -12.45 -33.07
C ALA A 43 54.89 -12.05 -31.63
N GLN A 44 55.06 -10.76 -31.39
CA GLN A 44 55.41 -10.26 -30.06
C GLN A 44 54.26 -10.60 -29.12
N ILE A 45 54.48 -11.58 -28.24
CA ILE A 45 53.54 -11.94 -27.18
C ILE A 45 53.56 -10.80 -26.17
N ILE A 46 52.39 -10.31 -25.81
CA ILE A 46 52.23 -9.23 -24.84
C ILE A 46 52.12 -9.83 -23.43
N ASN A 47 52.89 -9.28 -22.50
CA ASN A 47 52.83 -9.68 -21.10
C ASN A 47 51.67 -8.95 -20.39
N ILE A 48 50.66 -9.70 -19.99
CA ILE A 48 49.49 -9.21 -19.23
C ILE A 48 49.50 -9.95 -17.87
N PRO A 49 50.12 -9.37 -16.83
CA PRO A 49 50.34 -10.06 -15.56
C PRO A 49 49.10 -10.14 -14.67
N ASP A 50 48.09 -9.31 -14.91
CA ASP A 50 46.82 -9.34 -14.19
C ASP A 50 45.91 -10.41 -14.81
N PRO A 51 45.54 -11.47 -14.07
CA PRO A 51 44.79 -12.58 -14.63
C PRO A 51 43.37 -12.18 -15.05
N GLU A 52 42.77 -11.20 -14.37
CA GLU A 52 41.41 -10.74 -14.68
C GLU A 52 41.43 -9.90 -15.96
N LEU A 53 42.39 -8.98 -16.10
CA LEU A 53 42.58 -8.24 -17.34
C LEU A 53 42.86 -9.18 -18.50
N ARG A 54 43.69 -10.21 -18.27
CA ARG A 54 43.99 -11.21 -19.28
C ARG A 54 42.73 -11.97 -19.69
N ALA A 55 41.93 -12.44 -18.75
CA ALA A 55 40.69 -13.17 -19.03
C ALA A 55 39.71 -12.32 -19.84
N VAL A 56 39.56 -11.03 -19.51
CA VAL A 56 38.69 -10.11 -20.26
C VAL A 56 39.22 -9.90 -21.69
N LEU A 57 40.53 -9.73 -21.86
CA LEU A 57 41.13 -9.58 -23.19
C LEU A 57 41.03 -10.86 -24.03
N GLU A 58 41.21 -12.03 -23.43
CA GLU A 58 41.02 -13.31 -24.11
C GLU A 58 39.59 -13.46 -24.60
N LEU A 59 38.61 -13.10 -23.77
CA LEU A 59 37.19 -13.11 -24.14
C LEU A 59 36.90 -12.15 -25.29
N GLU A 60 37.32 -10.88 -25.19
CA GLU A 60 37.06 -9.85 -26.20
C GLU A 60 37.72 -10.18 -27.54
N LEU A 61 38.90 -10.80 -27.52
CA LEU A 61 39.64 -11.22 -28.71
C LEU A 61 39.18 -12.58 -29.27
N GLY A 62 38.19 -13.23 -28.64
CA GLY A 62 37.68 -14.55 -29.04
C GLY A 62 38.73 -15.66 -28.93
N LYS A 63 39.60 -15.57 -27.93
CA LYS A 63 40.67 -16.54 -27.66
C LYS A 63 40.26 -17.52 -26.54
N GLU A 64 40.82 -18.72 -26.63
CA GLU A 64 40.72 -19.70 -25.54
C GLU A 64 41.50 -19.23 -24.31
N PRO A 65 41.11 -19.66 -23.09
CA PRO A 65 41.86 -19.38 -21.89
C PRO A 65 43.34 -19.76 -22.02
N ASP A 66 44.20 -18.90 -21.52
CA ASP A 66 45.65 -19.04 -21.56
C ASP A 66 46.31 -18.94 -22.95
N ALA A 67 45.57 -18.58 -24.00
CA ALA A 67 46.16 -18.36 -25.33
C ALA A 67 47.14 -17.16 -25.34
N ASP A 68 48.12 -17.21 -26.25
CA ASP A 68 49.01 -16.08 -26.48
C ASP A 68 48.21 -14.89 -27.05
N ILE A 69 48.28 -13.75 -26.36
CA ILE A 69 47.86 -12.45 -26.88
C ILE A 69 49.08 -11.76 -27.48
N THR A 70 48.97 -11.36 -28.75
CA THR A 70 50.05 -10.78 -29.55
C THR A 70 49.72 -9.36 -29.99
N GLN A 71 50.72 -8.60 -30.45
CA GLN A 71 50.50 -7.27 -31.00
C GLN A 71 49.43 -7.24 -32.12
N SER A 72 49.39 -8.27 -32.99
CA SER A 72 48.41 -8.32 -34.08
C SER A 72 46.97 -8.47 -33.57
N ASP A 73 46.77 -9.05 -32.38
CA ASP A 73 45.44 -9.15 -31.79
C ASP A 73 44.97 -7.77 -31.34
N PHE A 74 45.85 -6.99 -30.72
CA PHE A 74 45.59 -5.61 -30.31
C PHE A 74 45.42 -4.60 -31.44
N ASP A 75 45.99 -4.88 -32.62
CA ASP A 75 45.76 -4.03 -33.79
C ASP A 75 44.27 -3.95 -34.17
N SER A 76 43.46 -4.95 -33.76
CA SER A 76 42.00 -5.00 -33.99
C SER A 76 41.15 -4.51 -32.82
N LEU A 77 41.75 -4.29 -31.64
CA LEU A 77 41.02 -3.95 -30.42
C LEU A 77 40.69 -2.44 -30.39
N GLU A 78 39.43 -2.09 -30.67
CA GLU A 78 38.93 -0.71 -30.62
C GLU A 78 38.11 -0.39 -29.36
N VAL A 79 37.51 -1.41 -28.75
CA VAL A 79 36.66 -1.27 -27.56
C VAL A 79 37.07 -2.34 -26.55
N LEU A 80 37.11 -1.98 -25.27
CA LEU A 80 37.29 -2.94 -24.18
C LEU A 80 36.34 -2.58 -23.03
N VAL A 81 35.41 -3.48 -22.73
CA VAL A 81 34.46 -3.34 -21.61
C VAL A 81 34.81 -4.33 -20.52
N ALA A 82 35.19 -3.82 -19.35
CA ALA A 82 35.74 -4.61 -18.25
C ALA A 82 35.26 -4.08 -16.89
N PHE A 83 33.96 -3.84 -16.74
CA PHE A 83 33.38 -3.41 -15.47
C PHE A 83 33.44 -4.53 -14.43
N GLU A 84 33.66 -4.17 -13.16
CA GLU A 84 33.50 -5.09 -12.01
C GLU A 84 34.27 -6.42 -12.18
N SER A 85 35.43 -6.37 -12.82
CA SER A 85 36.20 -7.55 -13.19
C SER A 85 37.32 -7.86 -12.19
N GLY A 86 37.47 -7.07 -11.12
CA GLY A 86 38.56 -7.24 -10.15
C GLY A 86 39.94 -6.83 -10.68
N ILE A 87 40.01 -6.09 -11.79
CA ILE A 87 41.26 -5.69 -12.43
C ILE A 87 42.02 -4.71 -11.53
N SER A 88 43.31 -4.96 -11.33
CA SER A 88 44.16 -4.12 -10.47
C SER A 88 45.36 -3.54 -11.21
N ASN A 89 45.81 -4.20 -12.28
CA ASN A 89 47.03 -3.85 -13.00
C ASN A 89 46.80 -3.86 -14.53
N LEU A 90 47.01 -2.70 -15.15
CA LEU A 90 46.78 -2.48 -16.59
C LEU A 90 47.99 -2.80 -17.48
N THR A 91 49.07 -3.38 -16.94
CA THR A 91 50.26 -3.73 -17.72
C THR A 91 49.90 -4.63 -18.89
N GLY A 92 50.41 -4.30 -20.07
CA GLY A 92 50.09 -4.94 -21.34
C GLY A 92 49.10 -4.12 -22.17
N LEU A 93 48.20 -3.34 -21.55
CA LEU A 93 47.21 -2.55 -22.29
C LEU A 93 47.84 -1.39 -23.08
N GLU A 94 49.07 -0.96 -22.75
CA GLU A 94 49.79 0.08 -23.49
C GLU A 94 50.04 -0.24 -24.97
N PHE A 95 49.91 -1.51 -25.37
CA PHE A 95 50.09 -2.00 -26.74
C PHE A 95 48.79 -1.93 -27.57
N ALA A 96 47.62 -1.70 -26.96
CA ALA A 96 46.32 -1.56 -27.61
C ALA A 96 46.13 -0.15 -28.23
N THR A 97 47.04 0.27 -29.10
CA THR A 97 47.12 1.67 -29.57
C THR A 97 45.94 2.14 -30.43
N ASN A 98 45.11 1.22 -30.94
CA ASN A 98 43.90 1.52 -31.70
C ASN A 98 42.63 1.63 -30.83
N LEU A 99 42.76 1.45 -29.51
CA LEU A 99 41.65 1.53 -28.57
C LEU A 99 41.03 2.92 -28.56
N LYS A 100 39.70 2.97 -28.72
CA LYS A 100 38.86 4.18 -28.75
C LYS A 100 37.96 4.27 -27.51
N GLU A 101 37.52 3.14 -26.99
CA GLU A 101 36.64 3.08 -25.83
C GLU A 101 37.20 2.10 -24.81
N LEU A 102 37.34 2.56 -23.56
CA LEU A 102 37.85 1.75 -22.46
C LEU A 102 36.99 1.95 -21.22
N HIS A 103 36.38 0.86 -20.76
CA HIS A 103 35.54 0.86 -19.57
C HIS A 103 36.13 -0.03 -18.49
N LEU A 104 36.59 0.59 -17.42
CA LEU A 104 37.28 -0.04 -16.29
C LEU A 104 36.64 0.36 -14.95
N GLY A 105 35.36 0.76 -14.95
CA GLY A 105 34.65 1.12 -13.74
C GLY A 105 34.50 -0.06 -12.76
N LEU A 106 34.35 0.24 -11.46
CA LEU A 106 34.14 -0.76 -10.40
C LEU A 106 35.28 -1.80 -10.26
N ASN A 107 36.52 -1.41 -10.56
CA ASN A 107 37.70 -2.26 -10.40
C ASN A 107 38.59 -1.78 -9.23
N GLU A 108 39.85 -2.23 -9.20
CA GLU A 108 40.85 -1.85 -8.19
C GLU A 108 42.05 -1.10 -8.81
N VAL A 109 41.84 -0.48 -9.96
CA VAL A 109 42.91 0.20 -10.72
C VAL A 109 43.39 1.43 -9.97
N SER A 110 44.70 1.48 -9.70
CA SER A 110 45.36 2.64 -9.09
C SER A 110 46.46 3.25 -9.96
N ASP A 111 47.09 2.45 -10.82
CA ASP A 111 48.10 2.89 -11.77
C ASP A 111 47.57 2.83 -13.21
N ILE A 112 47.35 4.00 -13.80
CA ILE A 112 46.92 4.18 -15.19
C ILE A 112 48.07 4.55 -16.13
N SER A 113 49.33 4.38 -15.71
CA SER A 113 50.50 4.64 -16.56
C SER A 113 50.48 3.92 -17.92
N PRO A 114 49.97 2.68 -18.02
CA PRO A 114 49.81 2.00 -19.31
C PRO A 114 48.93 2.76 -20.32
N LEU A 115 48.02 3.62 -19.85
CA LEU A 115 47.10 4.37 -20.74
C LEU A 115 47.77 5.54 -21.45
N LYS A 116 48.96 5.99 -21.02
CA LYS A 116 49.59 7.24 -21.47
C LYS A 116 49.72 7.39 -22.99
N GLY A 117 49.93 6.28 -23.69
CA GLY A 117 50.14 6.21 -25.14
C GLY A 117 48.89 5.98 -25.97
N LEU A 118 47.72 5.73 -25.35
CA LEU A 118 46.49 5.33 -26.03
C LEU A 118 45.74 6.55 -26.59
N THR A 119 46.42 7.35 -27.41
CA THR A 119 45.95 8.66 -27.87
C THR A 119 44.71 8.65 -28.76
N ASN A 120 44.26 7.47 -29.20
CA ASN A 120 43.02 7.29 -29.96
C ASN A 120 41.77 7.17 -29.07
N LEU A 121 41.94 7.11 -27.73
CA LEU A 121 40.81 7.06 -26.79
C LEU A 121 39.91 8.30 -26.95
N VAL A 122 38.62 8.01 -27.08
CA VAL A 122 37.50 8.97 -27.14
C VAL A 122 36.65 8.85 -25.87
N ILE A 123 36.45 7.63 -25.38
CA ILE A 123 35.69 7.33 -24.17
C ILE A 123 36.59 6.61 -23.18
N LEU A 124 36.67 7.13 -21.95
CA LEU A 124 37.38 6.49 -20.86
C LEU A 124 36.52 6.52 -19.59
N ASP A 125 36.18 5.33 -19.09
CA ASP A 125 35.48 5.16 -17.83
C ASP A 125 36.37 4.49 -16.79
N LEU A 126 36.66 5.21 -15.70
CA LEU A 126 37.46 4.77 -14.57
C LEU A 126 36.70 4.98 -13.24
N HIS A 127 35.37 5.01 -13.26
CA HIS A 127 34.58 5.28 -12.07
C HIS A 127 34.76 4.20 -10.98
N ARG A 128 34.61 4.59 -9.71
CA ARG A 128 34.60 3.70 -8.53
C ARG A 128 35.77 2.72 -8.45
N ASN A 129 36.96 3.13 -8.92
CA ASN A 129 38.20 2.39 -8.68
C ASN A 129 38.77 2.64 -7.28
N ASN A 130 38.20 3.60 -6.54
CA ASN A 130 38.42 3.89 -5.11
C ASN A 130 39.85 4.26 -4.68
N ARG A 131 40.86 4.09 -5.54
CA ARG A 131 42.29 4.25 -5.23
C ARG A 131 43.01 5.14 -6.25
N LEU A 132 42.39 5.47 -7.38
CA LEU A 132 43.01 6.31 -8.41
C LEU A 132 43.17 7.75 -7.90
N SER A 133 44.35 8.32 -8.08
CA SER A 133 44.65 9.71 -7.68
C SER A 133 45.55 10.45 -8.68
N ASN A 134 46.40 9.72 -9.41
CA ASN A 134 47.35 10.29 -10.36
C ASN A 134 46.80 10.28 -11.79
N LEU A 135 46.44 11.46 -12.30
CA LEU A 135 45.93 11.64 -13.67
C LEU A 135 47.00 11.99 -14.72
N LEU A 136 48.29 12.05 -14.36
CA LEU A 136 49.36 12.43 -15.30
C LEU A 136 49.36 11.63 -16.62
N PRO A 137 49.07 10.32 -16.64
CA PRO A 137 48.98 9.54 -17.88
C PRO A 137 47.90 10.06 -18.85
N LEU A 138 46.83 10.70 -18.37
CA LEU A 138 45.75 11.19 -19.23
C LEU A 138 46.11 12.45 -20.03
N LYS A 139 47.20 13.15 -19.68
CA LYS A 139 47.56 14.46 -20.24
C LYS A 139 47.69 14.48 -21.77
N SER A 140 48.09 13.36 -22.38
CA SER A 140 48.28 13.23 -23.84
C SER A 140 47.05 12.71 -24.59
N LEU A 141 45.97 12.38 -23.89
CA LEU A 141 44.77 11.76 -24.49
C LEU A 141 43.80 12.82 -25.03
N ILE A 142 44.32 13.71 -25.88
CA ILE A 142 43.64 14.92 -26.36
C ILE A 142 42.37 14.67 -27.19
N ASN A 143 42.12 13.42 -27.60
CA ASN A 143 40.93 13.02 -28.35
C ASN A 143 39.74 12.62 -27.45
N LEU A 144 39.93 12.56 -26.13
CA LEU A 144 38.86 12.26 -25.18
C LEU A 144 37.72 13.27 -25.32
N GLN A 145 36.51 12.72 -25.42
CA GLN A 145 35.24 13.45 -25.45
C GLN A 145 34.39 13.13 -24.21
N TRP A 146 34.52 11.90 -23.70
CA TRP A 146 33.80 11.41 -22.54
C TRP A 146 34.79 10.85 -21.52
N LEU A 147 34.78 11.38 -20.31
CA LEU A 147 35.66 10.96 -19.23
C LEU A 147 34.88 10.85 -17.92
N SER A 148 34.86 9.66 -17.33
CA SER A 148 34.37 9.43 -15.97
C SER A 148 35.49 8.98 -15.05
N LEU A 149 35.61 9.69 -13.94
CA LEU A 149 36.57 9.51 -12.87
C LEU A 149 35.88 9.52 -11.49
N ARG A 150 34.55 9.40 -11.45
CA ARG A 150 33.73 9.41 -10.22
C ARG A 150 34.25 8.41 -9.19
N GLY A 151 34.18 8.71 -7.90
CA GLY A 151 34.40 7.72 -6.83
C GLY A 151 35.86 7.26 -6.77
N ASN A 152 36.77 8.22 -6.70
CA ASN A 152 38.21 7.99 -6.64
C ASN A 152 38.83 8.88 -5.55
N ARG A 153 40.14 9.14 -5.63
CA ARG A 153 40.90 9.96 -4.67
C ARG A 153 41.62 11.11 -5.36
N ILE A 154 40.98 11.67 -6.38
CA ILE A 154 41.55 12.72 -7.21
C ILE A 154 41.42 14.06 -6.48
N THR A 155 42.52 14.82 -6.47
CA THR A 155 42.54 16.18 -5.92
C THR A 155 43.07 17.21 -6.92
N ASN A 156 43.69 16.75 -8.02
CA ASN A 156 44.39 17.61 -8.97
C ASN A 156 43.96 17.30 -10.41
N LEU A 157 43.25 18.26 -11.01
CA LEU A 157 42.78 18.19 -12.39
C LEU A 157 43.76 18.76 -13.42
N SER A 158 44.96 19.22 -13.01
CA SER A 158 45.96 19.81 -13.92
C SER A 158 46.23 19.00 -15.20
N PRO A 159 46.30 17.65 -15.16
CA PRO A 159 46.49 16.84 -16.37
C PRO A 159 45.36 16.96 -17.40
N LEU A 160 44.15 17.36 -17.00
CA LEU A 160 42.98 17.49 -17.88
C LEU A 160 42.94 18.82 -18.65
N SER A 161 43.78 19.80 -18.29
CA SER A 161 43.70 21.17 -18.82
C SER A 161 43.82 21.32 -20.35
N GLY A 162 44.43 20.33 -21.02
CA GLY A 162 44.57 20.30 -22.48
C GLY A 162 43.52 19.47 -23.22
N LEU A 163 42.59 18.82 -22.51
CA LEU A 163 41.61 17.89 -23.09
C LEU A 163 40.38 18.64 -23.64
N THR A 164 40.61 19.64 -24.48
CA THR A 164 39.57 20.60 -24.92
C THR A 164 38.46 19.99 -25.77
N ASN A 165 38.58 18.73 -26.18
CA ASN A 165 37.53 17.98 -26.89
C ASN A 165 36.48 17.37 -25.95
N LEU A 166 36.69 17.41 -24.63
CA LEU A 166 35.72 16.91 -23.65
C LEU A 166 34.39 17.64 -23.78
N THR A 167 33.33 16.85 -23.91
CA THR A 167 31.92 17.28 -23.86
C THR A 167 31.22 16.75 -22.62
N PHE A 168 31.76 15.68 -22.01
CA PHE A 168 31.26 15.04 -20.79
C PHE A 168 32.42 14.81 -19.82
N LEU A 169 32.31 15.35 -18.61
CA LEU A 169 33.26 15.14 -17.53
C LEU A 169 32.53 14.86 -16.22
N HIS A 170 32.78 13.68 -15.65
CA HIS A 170 32.22 13.26 -14.37
C HIS A 170 33.36 12.99 -13.39
N VAL A 171 33.47 13.82 -12.35
CA VAL A 171 34.54 13.77 -11.33
C VAL A 171 34.00 13.82 -9.90
N ALA A 172 32.71 13.55 -9.68
CA ALA A 172 32.12 13.48 -8.35
C ALA A 172 32.74 12.44 -7.40
N TYR A 173 32.46 12.55 -6.11
CA TYR A 173 32.99 11.66 -5.06
C TYR A 173 34.52 11.61 -5.10
N ASN A 174 35.17 12.77 -4.97
CA ASN A 174 36.62 12.92 -4.99
C ASN A 174 37.06 13.92 -3.89
N GLY A 175 38.25 14.50 -4.01
CA GLY A 175 38.75 15.53 -3.09
C GLY A 175 39.18 16.80 -3.81
N ILE A 176 38.48 17.16 -4.88
CA ILE A 176 38.80 18.29 -5.74
C ILE A 176 38.38 19.59 -5.04
N SER A 177 39.24 20.59 -5.04
CA SER A 177 38.92 21.93 -4.55
C SER A 177 39.24 23.04 -5.54
N ASP A 178 39.94 22.73 -6.65
CA ASP A 178 40.38 23.70 -7.65
C ASP A 178 39.93 23.27 -9.04
N LEU A 179 39.00 24.04 -9.61
CA LEU A 179 38.48 23.86 -10.97
C LEU A 179 39.27 24.66 -12.02
N THR A 180 40.27 25.45 -11.64
CA THR A 180 41.09 26.25 -12.58
C THR A 180 41.63 25.42 -13.76
N PRO A 181 42.10 24.18 -13.57
CA PRO A 181 42.58 23.35 -14.68
C PRO A 181 41.55 23.14 -15.80
N ILE A 182 40.26 23.10 -15.48
CA ILE A 182 39.21 22.83 -16.48
C ILE A 182 38.61 24.10 -17.09
N SER A 183 39.07 25.29 -16.72
CA SER A 183 38.53 26.59 -17.19
C SER A 183 38.49 26.82 -18.71
N ASN A 184 39.28 26.06 -19.49
CA ASN A 184 39.30 26.13 -20.95
C ASN A 184 38.56 24.98 -21.64
N LEU A 185 37.89 24.08 -20.90
CA LEU A 185 37.09 23.00 -21.45
C LEU A 185 35.70 23.51 -21.88
N THR A 186 35.67 24.52 -22.74
CA THR A 186 34.43 25.24 -23.13
C THR A 186 33.48 24.44 -24.01
N ASN A 187 33.87 23.22 -24.43
CA ASN A 187 33.01 22.29 -25.17
C ASN A 187 32.18 21.40 -24.25
N LEU A 188 32.38 21.48 -22.92
CA LEU A 188 31.58 20.73 -21.95
C LEU A 188 30.10 21.07 -22.10
N THR A 189 29.30 20.01 -22.15
CA THR A 189 27.83 20.01 -22.13
C THR A 189 27.31 19.39 -20.83
N TYR A 190 28.09 18.49 -20.24
CA TYR A 190 27.82 17.82 -18.97
C TYR A 190 29.05 17.96 -18.08
N LEU A 191 28.85 18.52 -16.89
CA LEU A 191 29.87 18.58 -15.84
C LEU A 191 29.25 18.18 -14.51
N ASP A 192 29.86 17.20 -13.87
CA ASP A 192 29.42 16.64 -12.61
C ASP A 192 30.62 16.61 -11.65
N VAL A 193 30.50 17.42 -10.60
CA VAL A 193 31.51 17.66 -9.57
C VAL A 193 30.94 17.50 -8.16
N GLU A 194 29.80 16.80 -8.02
CA GLU A 194 29.15 16.42 -6.75
C GLU A 194 30.15 15.89 -5.72
N GLN A 195 29.89 16.14 -4.43
CA GLN A 195 30.63 15.58 -3.31
C GLN A 195 32.15 15.76 -3.44
N ASN A 196 32.56 17.03 -3.46
CA ASN A 196 33.96 17.45 -3.51
C ASN A 196 34.22 18.50 -2.41
N ARG A 197 35.15 19.44 -2.63
CA ARG A 197 35.50 20.52 -1.69
C ARG A 197 35.61 21.85 -2.43
N ILE A 198 34.73 22.05 -3.41
CA ILE A 198 34.75 23.19 -4.32
C ILE A 198 34.05 24.37 -3.65
N SER A 199 34.69 25.53 -3.68
CA SER A 199 34.09 26.79 -3.23
C SER A 199 34.13 27.91 -4.27
N ASP A 200 34.93 27.76 -5.32
CA ASP A 200 35.10 28.75 -6.39
C ASP A 200 34.64 28.20 -7.75
N LEU A 201 33.51 28.72 -8.23
CA LEU A 201 32.95 28.39 -9.54
C LEU A 201 33.45 29.34 -10.66
N SER A 202 34.29 30.33 -10.37
CA SER A 202 34.81 31.27 -11.37
C SER A 202 35.49 30.62 -12.60
N PRO A 203 36.09 29.41 -12.53
CA PRO A 203 36.56 28.68 -13.70
C PRO A 203 35.47 28.30 -14.70
N LEU A 204 34.21 28.18 -14.26
CA LEU A 204 33.08 27.72 -15.09
C LEU A 204 32.46 28.82 -15.97
N LYS A 205 32.76 30.10 -15.70
CA LYS A 205 32.09 31.27 -16.31
C LYS A 205 32.08 31.34 -17.86
N ARG A 206 32.88 30.52 -18.53
CA ARG A 206 32.98 30.47 -20.01
C ARG A 206 32.39 29.19 -20.61
N MET A 207 31.85 28.29 -19.80
CA MET A 207 31.28 27.01 -20.22
C MET A 207 29.82 27.17 -20.66
N THR A 208 29.56 28.09 -21.58
CA THR A 208 28.20 28.45 -22.00
C THR A 208 27.47 27.35 -22.79
N ASN A 209 28.15 26.23 -23.09
CA ASN A 209 27.55 25.06 -23.73
C ASN A 209 27.00 24.03 -22.71
N LEU A 210 27.20 24.25 -21.41
CA LEU A 210 26.65 23.38 -20.38
C LEU A 210 25.12 23.35 -20.46
N THR A 211 24.59 22.13 -20.47
CA THR A 211 23.17 21.83 -20.36
C THR A 211 22.86 21.09 -19.06
N TYR A 212 23.87 20.43 -18.48
CA TYR A 212 23.82 19.75 -17.19
C TYR A 212 25.01 20.22 -16.36
N LEU A 213 24.74 20.69 -15.15
CA LEU A 213 25.75 21.01 -14.15
C LEU A 213 25.28 20.50 -12.79
N ASP A 214 26.15 19.75 -12.14
CA ASP A 214 25.92 19.23 -10.80
C ASP A 214 27.15 19.55 -9.93
N PHE A 215 26.91 20.28 -8.84
CA PHE A 215 27.90 20.56 -7.81
C PHE A 215 27.32 20.39 -6.39
N ASP A 216 26.35 19.49 -6.22
CA ASP A 216 25.86 19.00 -4.92
C ASP A 216 27.00 18.77 -3.91
N SER A 217 26.72 18.93 -2.62
CA SER A 217 27.60 18.50 -1.52
C SER A 217 29.00 19.10 -1.63
N ASN A 218 29.06 20.43 -1.72
CA ASN A 218 30.29 21.19 -1.85
C ASN A 218 30.35 22.35 -0.82
N LEU A 219 31.17 23.37 -1.08
CA LEU A 219 31.39 24.51 -0.18
C LEU A 219 31.10 25.83 -0.91
N VAL A 220 30.18 25.81 -1.86
CA VAL A 220 29.85 26.94 -2.72
C VAL A 220 28.94 27.92 -1.97
N THR A 221 29.25 29.20 -2.11
CA THR A 221 28.45 30.31 -1.57
C THR A 221 28.12 31.34 -2.65
N ASP A 222 28.98 31.50 -3.65
CA ASP A 222 28.85 32.46 -4.74
C ASP A 222 28.67 31.76 -6.09
N VAL A 223 27.47 31.90 -6.65
CA VAL A 223 27.09 31.35 -7.97
C VAL A 223 27.14 32.40 -9.09
N SER A 224 27.74 33.57 -8.87
CA SER A 224 27.83 34.66 -9.86
C SER A 224 28.52 34.26 -11.16
N ALA A 225 29.39 33.24 -11.11
CA ALA A 225 30.04 32.66 -12.28
C ALA A 225 29.05 31.99 -13.25
N LEU A 226 27.87 31.58 -12.77
CA LEU A 226 26.88 30.83 -13.56
C LEU A 226 25.95 31.73 -14.39
N LYS A 227 26.00 33.05 -14.21
CA LYS A 227 25.03 34.00 -14.82
C LYS A 227 24.86 33.88 -16.34
N ASP A 228 25.93 33.52 -17.04
CA ASP A 228 25.97 33.47 -18.51
C ASP A 228 25.70 32.06 -19.06
N LEU A 229 25.48 31.05 -18.18
CA LEU A 229 25.23 29.64 -18.52
C LEU A 229 23.74 29.42 -18.81
N THR A 230 23.21 30.23 -19.74
CA THR A 230 21.77 30.30 -20.06
C THR A 230 21.20 29.09 -20.79
N ASN A 231 22.05 28.12 -21.19
CA ASN A 231 21.65 26.86 -21.83
C ASN A 231 21.44 25.70 -20.86
N LEU A 232 21.59 25.93 -19.55
CA LEU A 232 21.32 24.91 -18.53
C LEU A 232 19.85 24.47 -18.63
N LEU A 233 19.68 23.15 -18.65
CA LEU A 233 18.40 22.45 -18.60
C LEU A 233 18.21 21.83 -17.21
N HIS A 234 19.30 21.25 -16.69
CA HIS A 234 19.39 20.67 -15.38
C HIS A 234 20.52 21.31 -14.58
N LEU A 235 20.22 21.72 -13.35
CA LEU A 235 21.17 22.25 -12.39
C LEU A 235 20.89 21.64 -11.03
N ASP A 236 21.90 20.98 -10.48
CA ASP A 236 21.92 20.53 -9.09
C ASP A 236 22.97 21.35 -8.31
N ALA A 237 22.47 22.07 -7.30
CA ALA A 237 23.20 22.97 -6.43
C ALA A 237 22.90 22.74 -4.94
N SER A 238 22.31 21.58 -4.62
CA SER A 238 21.98 21.09 -3.28
C SER A 238 23.17 21.02 -2.32
N ASP A 239 22.92 20.89 -1.02
CA ASP A 239 23.91 20.79 0.07
C ASP A 239 25.15 21.72 -0.12
N ASN A 240 24.89 23.02 -0.03
CA ASN A 240 25.90 24.06 -0.14
C ASN A 240 25.62 25.18 0.89
N SER A 241 26.03 26.41 0.63
CA SER A 241 25.75 27.56 1.50
C SER A 241 25.38 28.79 0.67
N ILE A 242 24.56 28.57 -0.36
CA ILE A 242 24.11 29.59 -1.31
C ILE A 242 22.99 30.41 -0.66
N LEU A 243 23.09 31.73 -0.79
CA LEU A 243 22.08 32.68 -0.35
C LEU A 243 21.42 33.42 -1.52
N ASP A 244 22.21 33.72 -2.57
CA ASP A 244 21.80 34.57 -3.69
C ASP A 244 21.81 33.80 -5.01
N ILE A 245 20.61 33.48 -5.49
CA ILE A 245 20.38 32.85 -6.79
C ILE A 245 20.03 33.83 -7.91
N SER A 246 20.25 35.14 -7.73
CA SER A 246 20.06 36.15 -8.80
C SER A 246 20.79 35.85 -10.12
N PRO A 247 21.95 35.16 -10.14
CA PRO A 247 22.58 34.72 -11.38
C PRO A 247 21.72 33.77 -12.22
N PHE A 248 20.71 33.10 -11.65
CA PHE A 248 19.88 32.13 -12.39
C PHE A 248 18.77 32.78 -13.23
N SER A 249 18.58 34.10 -13.11
CA SER A 249 17.44 34.85 -13.68
C SER A 249 17.25 34.75 -15.20
N GLU A 250 18.28 34.38 -15.95
CA GLU A 250 18.25 34.25 -17.41
C GLU A 250 18.28 32.79 -17.90
N MET A 251 18.25 31.78 -17.02
CA MET A 251 18.23 30.35 -17.36
C MET A 251 16.83 29.88 -17.80
N ARG A 252 16.34 30.42 -18.92
CA ARG A 252 14.94 30.24 -19.39
C ARG A 252 14.62 28.84 -19.90
N GLU A 253 15.64 28.04 -20.14
CA GLU A 253 15.52 26.68 -20.66
C GLU A 253 15.48 25.61 -19.56
N MET A 254 15.70 26.01 -18.30
CA MET A 254 15.70 25.11 -17.15
C MET A 254 14.37 24.35 -17.03
N ASP A 255 14.47 23.03 -16.91
CA ASP A 255 13.34 22.13 -16.65
C ASP A 255 13.47 21.35 -15.32
N ASN A 256 14.68 21.27 -14.78
CA ASN A 256 14.96 20.65 -13.49
C ASN A 256 15.98 21.48 -12.70
N LEU A 257 15.57 22.00 -11.54
CA LEU A 257 16.41 22.77 -10.64
C LEU A 257 16.34 22.16 -9.24
N ASP A 258 17.50 21.79 -8.74
CA ASP A 258 17.70 21.40 -7.35
C ASP A 258 18.59 22.43 -6.64
N ILE A 259 18.06 23.00 -5.56
CA ILE A 259 18.69 24.02 -4.72
C ILE A 259 18.43 23.74 -3.24
N ASP A 260 18.21 22.49 -2.86
CA ASP A 260 17.95 22.09 -1.48
C ASP A 260 19.10 22.39 -0.50
N SER A 261 18.84 22.25 0.81
CA SER A 261 19.84 22.34 1.89
C SER A 261 20.81 23.52 1.70
N ASN A 262 20.24 24.70 1.54
CA ASN A 262 20.96 25.96 1.31
C ASN A 262 20.45 27.06 2.27
N GLN A 263 20.73 28.34 1.98
CA GLN A 263 20.28 29.48 2.78
C GLN A 263 19.43 30.44 1.94
N ILE A 264 18.73 29.93 0.93
CA ILE A 264 17.98 30.73 -0.04
C ILE A 264 16.67 31.20 0.58
N SER A 265 16.32 32.46 0.36
CA SER A 265 15.04 33.05 0.81
C SER A 265 14.27 33.78 -0.29
N ASP A 266 14.93 34.10 -1.41
CA ASP A 266 14.33 34.87 -2.51
C ASP A 266 14.28 34.02 -3.80
N LEU A 267 13.07 33.61 -4.17
CA LEU A 267 12.80 32.86 -5.40
C LEU A 267 12.52 33.77 -6.62
N THR A 268 12.60 35.11 -6.49
CA THR A 268 12.38 36.06 -7.60
C THR A 268 13.15 35.70 -8.88
N PRO A 269 14.40 35.20 -8.83
CA PRO A 269 15.14 34.81 -10.02
C PRO A 269 14.47 33.70 -10.86
N LEU A 270 13.57 32.90 -10.28
CA LEU A 270 12.90 31.80 -10.98
C LEU A 270 11.77 32.24 -11.92
N ILE A 271 11.33 33.50 -11.87
CA ILE A 271 10.10 34.00 -12.53
C ILE A 271 10.04 33.76 -14.05
N ASN A 272 11.19 33.60 -14.72
CA ASN A 272 11.27 33.39 -16.17
C ASN A 272 11.41 31.92 -16.60
N MET A 273 11.51 30.97 -15.67
CA MET A 273 11.80 29.55 -15.94
C MET A 273 10.54 28.76 -16.32
N LYS A 274 9.80 29.22 -17.34
CA LYS A 274 8.47 28.69 -17.69
C LYS A 274 8.45 27.22 -18.15
N LYS A 275 9.62 26.60 -18.35
CA LYS A 275 9.77 25.19 -18.71
C LYS A 275 10.01 24.29 -17.50
N MET A 276 10.07 24.85 -16.28
CA MET A 276 10.30 24.10 -15.06
C MET A 276 9.29 22.96 -14.90
N ILE A 277 9.81 21.75 -14.74
CA ILE A 277 9.06 20.52 -14.50
C ILE A 277 9.28 20.04 -13.05
N ILE A 278 10.51 20.16 -12.57
CA ILE A 278 10.94 19.75 -11.24
C ILE A 278 11.62 20.96 -10.59
N LEU A 279 11.13 21.35 -9.43
CA LEU A 279 11.79 22.29 -8.53
C LEU A 279 11.91 21.63 -7.18
N ASP A 280 13.15 21.45 -6.74
CA ASP A 280 13.50 21.01 -5.41
C ASP A 280 14.20 22.16 -4.69
N ALA A 281 13.60 22.61 -3.58
CA ALA A 281 14.09 23.76 -2.82
C ALA A 281 13.85 23.57 -1.31
N HIS A 282 13.88 22.31 -0.87
CA HIS A 282 13.72 21.94 0.52
C HIS A 282 14.86 22.44 1.42
N GLU A 283 14.68 22.40 2.73
CA GLU A 283 15.67 22.83 3.73
C GLU A 283 16.32 24.20 3.40
N ASN A 284 15.48 25.23 3.29
CA ASN A 284 15.91 26.59 2.95
C ASN A 284 15.25 27.62 3.90
N LEU A 285 15.28 28.91 3.53
CA LEU A 285 14.71 30.02 4.30
C LEU A 285 13.59 30.71 3.52
N ILE A 286 12.87 29.98 2.67
CA ILE A 286 11.85 30.51 1.77
C ILE A 286 10.58 30.77 2.57
N SER A 287 10.04 31.99 2.46
CA SER A 287 8.73 32.35 3.03
C SER A 287 7.74 32.90 1.99
N ASP A 288 8.24 33.31 0.83
CA ASP A 288 7.44 33.85 -0.27
C ASP A 288 7.56 32.97 -1.52
N ALA A 289 6.54 32.15 -1.75
CA ALA A 289 6.40 31.32 -2.95
C ALA A 289 5.77 32.06 -4.14
N SER A 290 5.46 33.36 -4.04
CA SER A 290 4.84 34.12 -5.15
C SER A 290 5.61 34.07 -6.48
N PRO A 291 6.96 34.03 -6.51
CA PRO A 291 7.70 33.95 -7.77
C PRO A 291 7.43 32.69 -8.60
N ILE A 292 7.06 31.57 -7.95
CA ILE A 292 6.83 30.29 -8.63
C ILE A 292 5.39 30.12 -9.14
N SER A 293 4.49 31.09 -8.88
CA SER A 293 3.08 31.03 -9.31
C SER A 293 2.85 30.94 -10.82
N HIS A 294 3.88 31.24 -11.62
CA HIS A 294 3.84 31.19 -13.08
C HIS A 294 4.52 29.96 -13.69
N LEU A 295 5.07 29.05 -12.87
CA LEU A 295 5.74 27.83 -13.31
C LEU A 295 4.70 26.73 -13.60
N THR A 296 3.77 27.01 -14.51
CA THR A 296 2.56 26.21 -14.71
C THR A 296 2.80 24.82 -15.30
N GLU A 297 4.02 24.49 -15.71
CA GLU A 297 4.40 23.15 -16.20
C GLU A 297 4.95 22.24 -15.09
N LEU A 298 5.08 22.74 -13.85
CA LEU A 298 5.57 21.97 -12.70
C LEU A 298 4.78 20.69 -12.49
N ARG A 299 5.51 19.61 -12.17
CA ARG A 299 5.00 18.27 -11.89
C ARG A 299 5.45 17.76 -10.53
N LYS A 300 6.71 18.02 -10.15
CA LYS A 300 7.26 17.81 -8.81
C LYS A 300 7.61 19.18 -8.24
N LEU A 301 7.10 19.48 -7.06
CA LEU A 301 7.49 20.65 -6.29
C LEU A 301 7.81 20.19 -4.87
N ASP A 302 9.03 20.48 -4.47
CA ASP A 302 9.57 20.17 -3.16
C ASP A 302 9.92 21.48 -2.45
N LEU A 303 9.29 21.72 -1.31
CA LEU A 303 9.38 22.98 -0.55
C LEU A 303 9.34 22.72 0.96
N ASP A 304 9.66 21.52 1.39
CA ASP A 304 9.70 21.21 2.82
C ASP A 304 10.78 21.97 3.59
N GLU A 305 10.71 21.90 4.91
CA GLU A 305 11.66 22.51 5.84
C GLU A 305 12.00 23.97 5.48
N ASN A 306 10.93 24.77 5.33
CA ASN A 306 10.97 26.17 4.95
C ASN A 306 10.12 27.04 5.92
N GLN A 307 9.78 28.27 5.53
CA GLN A 307 9.00 29.22 6.34
C GLN A 307 7.73 29.67 5.62
N ILE A 308 7.16 28.80 4.78
CA ILE A 308 6.00 29.09 3.95
C ILE A 308 4.74 29.02 4.80
N SER A 309 3.84 29.99 4.58
CA SER A 309 2.52 30.01 5.21
C SER A 309 1.38 30.35 4.24
N ASP A 310 1.69 30.96 3.09
CA ASP A 310 0.71 31.30 2.05
C ASP A 310 0.88 30.40 0.82
N LEU A 311 -0.09 29.51 0.60
CA LEU A 311 -0.14 28.64 -0.58
C LEU A 311 -0.88 29.26 -1.77
N SER A 312 -1.34 30.51 -1.68
CA SER A 312 -2.02 31.19 -2.79
C SER A 312 -1.25 31.17 -4.13
N PRO A 313 0.10 31.22 -4.15
CA PRO A 313 0.88 31.07 -5.38
C PRO A 313 0.68 29.73 -6.11
N LEU A 314 0.38 28.65 -5.38
CA LEU A 314 0.31 27.29 -5.94
C LEU A 314 -1.01 27.00 -6.66
N ARG A 315 -2.04 27.84 -6.50
CA ARG A 315 -3.42 27.63 -6.97
C ARG A 315 -3.54 27.21 -8.44
N ASN A 316 -2.63 27.69 -9.29
CA ASN A 316 -2.69 27.46 -10.75
C ASN A 316 -1.68 26.41 -11.25
N LEU A 317 -0.95 25.74 -10.36
CA LEU A 317 0.02 24.70 -10.72
C LEU A 317 -0.66 23.35 -10.96
N ILE A 318 -1.70 23.36 -11.80
CA ILE A 318 -2.66 22.25 -12.00
C ILE A 318 -2.04 20.97 -12.61
N PHE A 319 -0.76 21.00 -12.97
CA PHE A 319 -0.01 19.87 -13.49
C PHE A 319 0.80 19.12 -12.42
N LEU A 320 0.82 19.63 -11.17
CA LEU A 320 1.46 18.97 -10.04
C LEU A 320 0.91 17.55 -9.85
N VAL A 321 1.85 16.64 -9.62
CA VAL A 321 1.64 15.22 -9.35
C VAL A 321 2.18 14.87 -7.96
N PHE A 322 3.31 15.48 -7.60
CA PHE A 322 3.96 15.41 -6.30
C PHE A 322 4.08 16.82 -5.75
N LEU A 323 3.71 17.00 -4.48
CA LEU A 323 3.86 18.24 -3.74
C LEU A 323 4.26 17.90 -2.32
N ASP A 324 5.46 18.34 -1.96
CA ASP A 324 5.96 18.28 -0.59
C ASP A 324 5.99 19.68 0.02
N LEU A 325 5.49 19.77 1.25
CA LEU A 325 5.33 21.00 2.02
C LEU A 325 5.56 20.74 3.52
N ASP A 326 6.27 19.66 3.89
CA ASP A 326 6.59 19.33 5.28
C ASP A 326 7.32 20.48 6.00
N GLY A 327 7.33 20.45 7.34
CA GLY A 327 8.20 21.33 8.12
C GLY A 327 7.97 22.84 7.90
N ASN A 328 6.73 23.26 7.63
CA ASN A 328 6.40 24.64 7.26
C ASN A 328 5.50 25.34 8.31
N ASN A 329 4.87 26.46 7.94
CA ASN A 329 3.95 27.22 8.80
C ASN A 329 2.55 27.37 8.18
N ILE A 330 2.12 26.35 7.43
CA ILE A 330 0.88 26.33 6.66
C ILE A 330 -0.31 26.06 7.58
N SER A 331 -1.40 26.78 7.35
CA SER A 331 -2.69 26.55 8.03
C SER A 331 -3.89 26.59 7.08
N ASP A 332 -3.80 27.34 5.99
CA ASP A 332 -4.82 27.41 4.93
C ASP A 332 -4.37 26.65 3.68
N ILE A 333 -4.94 25.47 3.47
CA ILE A 333 -4.73 24.64 2.29
C ILE A 333 -5.84 24.79 1.22
N THR A 334 -6.71 25.80 1.35
CA THR A 334 -7.72 26.12 0.31
C THR A 334 -7.13 26.31 -1.09
N PRO A 335 -5.94 26.92 -1.26
CA PRO A 335 -5.33 27.07 -2.59
C PRO A 335 -5.09 25.76 -3.33
N LEU A 336 -4.97 24.62 -2.63
CA LEU A 336 -4.71 23.31 -3.21
C LEU A 336 -5.93 22.68 -3.90
N MET A 337 -7.15 23.18 -3.66
CA MET A 337 -8.40 22.53 -4.11
C MET A 337 -8.50 22.25 -5.62
N GLY A 338 -7.72 22.95 -6.44
CA GLY A 338 -7.70 22.82 -7.90
C GLY A 338 -6.69 21.82 -8.47
N LEU A 339 -5.80 21.26 -7.63
CA LEU A 339 -4.67 20.42 -8.04
C LEU A 339 -5.08 18.96 -8.28
N ASN A 340 -6.10 18.74 -9.12
CA ASN A 340 -6.76 17.45 -9.30
C ASN A 340 -5.89 16.31 -9.89
N ARG A 341 -4.64 16.60 -10.27
CA ARG A 341 -3.66 15.62 -10.76
C ARG A 341 -2.72 15.13 -9.68
N LEU A 342 -2.76 15.75 -8.50
CA LEU A 342 -1.92 15.40 -7.37
C LEU A 342 -2.17 13.95 -6.97
N ARG A 343 -1.08 13.23 -6.72
CA ARG A 343 -1.04 11.82 -6.33
C ARG A 343 -0.40 11.64 -4.97
N GLU A 344 0.61 12.45 -4.70
CA GLU A 344 1.39 12.45 -3.48
C GLU A 344 1.34 13.89 -2.96
N LEU A 345 0.88 14.03 -1.73
CA LEU A 345 0.79 15.30 -1.01
C LEU A 345 1.32 15.06 0.39
N ASP A 346 2.37 15.78 0.71
CA ASP A 346 2.89 15.88 2.06
C ASP A 346 2.61 17.26 2.66
N LEU A 347 2.18 17.26 3.93
CA LEU A 347 1.71 18.42 4.68
C LEU A 347 1.98 18.26 6.19
N ASP A 348 2.77 17.28 6.58
CA ASP A 348 3.18 17.05 7.97
C ASP A 348 3.94 18.23 8.58
N GLU A 349 4.13 18.17 9.90
CA GLU A 349 4.81 19.21 10.69
C GLU A 349 4.34 20.65 10.41
N ASN A 350 3.02 20.83 10.22
CA ASN A 350 2.40 22.12 9.89
C ASN A 350 1.38 22.57 10.96
N ARG A 351 0.45 23.45 10.59
CA ARG A 351 -0.62 23.98 11.47
C ARG A 351 -2.00 23.84 10.83
N VAL A 352 -2.17 22.82 10.01
CA VAL A 352 -3.41 22.51 9.30
C VAL A 352 -4.46 22.02 10.31
N THR A 353 -5.68 22.51 10.13
CA THR A 353 -6.85 22.14 10.96
C THR A 353 -8.06 21.78 10.12
N ASP A 354 -8.24 22.45 8.98
CA ASP A 354 -9.34 22.23 8.04
C ASP A 354 -8.80 21.64 6.73
N ILE A 355 -9.18 20.39 6.47
CA ILE A 355 -8.80 19.66 5.26
C ILE A 355 -9.92 19.59 4.22
N SER A 356 -10.98 20.40 4.36
CA SER A 356 -12.14 20.37 3.46
C SER A 356 -11.79 20.61 1.98
N SER A 357 -10.71 21.35 1.71
CA SER A 357 -10.22 21.60 0.35
C SER A 357 -9.72 20.35 -0.36
N LEU A 358 -9.33 19.30 0.38
CA LEU A 358 -8.85 18.04 -0.18
C LEU A 358 -9.98 17.21 -0.82
N GLU A 359 -11.26 17.52 -0.57
CA GLU A 359 -12.42 16.80 -1.12
C GLU A 359 -12.34 16.59 -2.65
N PHE A 360 -11.68 17.51 -3.37
CA PHE A 360 -11.59 17.48 -4.83
C PHE A 360 -10.36 16.74 -5.37
N LEU A 361 -9.42 16.34 -4.51
CA LEU A 361 -8.14 15.71 -4.89
C LEU A 361 -8.25 14.17 -5.05
N SER A 362 -9.30 13.72 -5.76
CA SER A 362 -9.63 12.30 -5.98
C SER A 362 -8.60 11.45 -6.76
N SER A 363 -7.44 12.03 -7.09
CA SER A 363 -6.31 11.33 -7.69
C SER A 363 -5.23 10.93 -6.68
N LEU A 364 -5.33 11.42 -5.43
CA LEU A 364 -4.39 11.10 -4.35
C LEU A 364 -4.32 9.60 -4.10
N THR A 365 -3.10 9.12 -3.95
CA THR A 365 -2.71 7.74 -3.59
C THR A 365 -1.90 7.72 -2.31
N LEU A 366 -1.17 8.79 -2.03
CA LEU A 366 -0.48 9.04 -0.77
C LEU A 366 -0.92 10.39 -0.23
N LEU A 367 -1.21 10.43 1.06
CA LEU A 367 -1.49 11.64 1.80
C LEU A 367 -0.84 11.50 3.17
N ASP A 368 0.05 12.44 3.47
CA ASP A 368 0.62 12.61 4.79
C ASP A 368 0.23 14.00 5.31
N ILE A 369 -0.31 14.02 6.53
CA ILE A 369 -0.69 15.22 7.28
C ILE A 369 -0.41 14.96 8.77
N HIS A 370 0.66 14.23 9.08
CA HIS A 370 1.02 13.98 10.47
C HIS A 370 1.46 15.25 11.21
N ASP A 371 1.57 15.19 12.54
CA ASP A 371 2.01 16.31 13.38
C ASP A 371 1.28 17.65 13.09
N ASN A 372 -0.04 17.58 12.97
CA ASN A 372 -0.91 18.71 12.67
C ASN A 372 -1.98 18.90 13.77
N ASN A 373 -3.05 19.66 13.46
CA ASN A 373 -4.16 19.87 14.40
C ASN A 373 -5.52 19.49 13.78
N VAL A 374 -5.53 18.49 12.91
CA VAL A 374 -6.73 17.97 12.25
C VAL A 374 -7.57 17.16 13.23
N SER A 375 -8.88 17.31 13.13
CA SER A 375 -9.84 16.54 13.95
C SER A 375 -11.04 16.01 13.16
N ASP A 376 -11.44 16.73 12.10
CA ASP A 376 -12.50 16.29 11.18
C ASP A 376 -11.88 15.77 9.88
N ILE A 377 -11.89 14.45 9.74
CA ILE A 377 -11.43 13.75 8.53
C ILE A 377 -12.59 13.24 7.66
N SER A 378 -13.79 13.79 7.82
CA SER A 378 -15.01 13.29 7.15
C SER A 378 -14.95 13.35 5.62
N ILE A 379 -14.09 14.24 5.06
CA ILE A 379 -13.88 14.38 3.63
C ILE A 379 -13.07 13.24 3.01
N LEU A 380 -12.30 12.49 3.81
CA LEU A 380 -11.43 11.43 3.30
C LEU A 380 -12.21 10.31 2.62
N LYS A 381 -13.51 10.14 2.94
CA LYS A 381 -14.39 9.18 2.26
C LYS A 381 -14.44 9.34 0.73
N ASN A 382 -14.07 10.51 0.22
CA ASN A 382 -14.04 10.83 -1.21
C ASN A 382 -12.70 10.46 -1.88
N LEU A 383 -11.63 10.22 -1.10
CA LEU A 383 -10.28 9.92 -1.58
C LEU A 383 -10.03 8.42 -1.72
N THR A 384 -10.96 7.72 -2.37
CA THR A 384 -11.00 6.24 -2.39
C THR A 384 -9.84 5.55 -3.15
N LYS A 385 -8.86 6.31 -3.66
CA LYS A 385 -7.65 5.79 -4.30
C LYS A 385 -6.44 5.78 -3.37
N LEU A 386 -6.56 6.32 -2.16
CA LEU A 386 -5.50 6.29 -1.16
C LEU A 386 -5.07 4.84 -0.90
N THR A 387 -3.76 4.63 -0.98
CA THR A 387 -3.07 3.39 -0.63
C THR A 387 -2.16 3.59 0.59
N SER A 388 -1.66 4.81 0.79
CA SER A 388 -0.91 5.24 1.97
C SER A 388 -1.61 6.44 2.58
N LEU A 389 -1.83 6.42 3.89
CA LEU A 389 -2.42 7.53 4.62
C LEU A 389 -1.73 7.64 5.97
N ASP A 390 -1.09 8.78 6.18
CA ASP A 390 -0.51 9.15 7.45
C ASP A 390 -1.32 10.29 8.10
N LEU A 391 -1.66 10.10 9.36
CA LEU A 391 -2.50 10.98 10.18
C LEU A 391 -2.02 11.01 11.63
N ASP A 392 -0.77 10.62 11.91
CA ASP A 392 -0.26 10.59 13.26
C ASP A 392 -0.20 11.97 13.92
N ASP A 393 -0.08 11.99 15.24
CA ASP A 393 0.05 13.19 16.09
C ASP A 393 -0.95 14.32 15.74
N ASN A 394 -2.23 13.93 15.65
CA ASN A 394 -3.35 14.82 15.37
C ASN A 394 -4.38 14.85 16.52
N ARG A 395 -5.63 15.26 16.24
CA ARG A 395 -6.73 15.34 17.22
C ARG A 395 -7.95 14.55 16.77
N ILE A 396 -7.73 13.45 16.06
CA ILE A 396 -8.76 12.64 15.44
C ILE A 396 -9.39 11.72 16.48
N SER A 397 -10.72 11.54 16.39
CA SER A 397 -11.46 10.60 17.26
C SER A 397 -12.53 9.82 16.49
N ASP A 398 -13.14 10.44 15.48
CA ASP A 398 -14.07 9.79 14.55
C ASP A 398 -13.34 9.40 13.26
N ILE A 399 -13.16 8.10 13.06
CA ILE A 399 -12.53 7.52 11.87
C ILE A 399 -13.54 6.88 10.91
N SER A 400 -14.83 7.19 11.02
CA SER A 400 -15.89 6.59 10.20
C SER A 400 -15.70 6.75 8.69
N SER A 401 -15.06 7.85 8.26
CA SER A 401 -14.73 8.12 6.86
C SER A 401 -13.70 7.14 6.27
N LEU A 402 -12.84 6.53 7.10
CA LEU A 402 -11.83 5.58 6.64
C LEU A 402 -12.45 4.28 6.11
N SER A 403 -13.68 3.94 6.51
CA SER A 403 -14.39 2.73 6.04
C SER A 403 -14.63 2.68 4.52
N TYR A 404 -14.45 3.80 3.81
CA TYR A 404 -14.55 3.92 2.36
C TYR A 404 -13.21 3.72 1.63
N LEU A 405 -12.08 3.75 2.35
CA LEU A 405 -10.73 3.71 1.81
C LEU A 405 -10.19 2.27 1.69
N THR A 406 -10.95 1.41 1.01
CA THR A 406 -10.65 -0.04 0.96
C THR A 406 -9.39 -0.42 0.18
N GLU A 407 -8.71 0.55 -0.43
CA GLU A 407 -7.44 0.37 -1.14
C GLU A 407 -6.20 0.59 -0.24
N LEU A 408 -6.37 1.06 0.99
CA LEU A 408 -5.28 1.30 1.93
C LEU A 408 -4.47 0.02 2.20
N THR A 409 -3.15 0.18 2.14
CA THR A 409 -2.14 -0.81 2.51
C THR A 409 -1.29 -0.36 3.69
N PHE A 410 -1.12 0.95 3.87
CA PHE A 410 -0.47 1.59 5.01
C PHE A 410 -1.45 2.59 5.62
N LEU A 411 -1.56 2.59 6.94
CA LEU A 411 -2.36 3.54 7.71
C LEU A 411 -1.68 3.79 9.05
N ASP A 412 -1.23 5.02 9.25
CA ASP A 412 -0.76 5.50 10.54
C ASP A 412 -1.83 6.40 11.19
N LEU A 413 -2.08 6.16 12.47
CA LEU A 413 -3.06 6.85 13.30
C LEU A 413 -2.51 7.06 14.72
N ASP A 414 -1.19 6.97 14.92
CA ASP A 414 -0.52 7.21 16.19
C ASP A 414 -0.88 8.60 16.79
N GLY A 415 -0.78 8.78 18.10
CA GLY A 415 -0.85 10.08 18.76
C GLY A 415 -2.22 10.76 18.70
N ASN A 416 -3.30 9.97 18.61
CA ASN A 416 -4.66 10.46 18.38
C ASN A 416 -5.61 10.19 19.58
N ASN A 417 -6.91 10.42 19.37
CA ASN A 417 -7.95 10.27 20.39
C ASN A 417 -8.98 9.19 20.02
N ILE A 418 -8.55 8.17 19.29
CA ILE A 418 -9.42 7.13 18.70
C ILE A 418 -9.79 6.09 19.75
N PHE A 419 -11.04 5.65 19.75
CA PHE A 419 -11.53 4.61 20.64
C PHE A 419 -12.39 3.54 19.95
N ASP A 420 -12.98 3.84 18.78
CA ASP A 420 -13.81 2.92 18.00
C ASP A 420 -13.12 2.52 16.70
N LEU A 421 -12.70 1.25 16.62
CA LEU A 421 -12.05 0.66 15.46
C LEU A 421 -13.02 0.02 14.45
N THR A 422 -14.33 0.05 14.71
CA THR A 422 -15.36 -0.52 13.83
C THR A 422 -15.23 -0.10 12.36
N PRO A 423 -14.86 1.16 12.03
CA PRO A 423 -14.67 1.59 10.65
C PRO A 423 -13.56 0.84 9.89
N LEU A 424 -12.54 0.32 10.60
CA LEU A 424 -11.38 -0.34 9.98
C LEU A 424 -11.67 -1.79 9.54
N ARG A 425 -12.74 -2.42 10.02
CA ARG A 425 -13.03 -3.86 9.85
C ARG A 425 -13.06 -4.41 8.41
N LYS A 426 -13.13 -3.53 7.40
CA LYS A 426 -13.20 -3.88 5.97
C LYS A 426 -11.93 -3.54 5.20
N LEU A 427 -10.93 -2.95 5.84
CA LEU A 427 -9.68 -2.52 5.21
C LEU A 427 -8.72 -3.69 5.03
N ASN A 428 -9.21 -4.77 4.42
CA ASN A 428 -8.54 -6.06 4.36
C ASN A 428 -7.25 -6.05 3.51
N LYS A 429 -6.90 -4.91 2.88
CA LYS A 429 -5.64 -4.71 2.16
C LYS A 429 -4.53 -4.13 3.03
N LEU A 430 -4.83 -3.68 4.25
CA LEU A 430 -3.83 -3.19 5.19
C LEU A 430 -2.76 -4.25 5.43
N VAL A 431 -1.52 -3.80 5.32
CA VAL A 431 -0.28 -4.53 5.59
C VAL A 431 0.39 -3.91 6.81
N ASP A 432 0.32 -2.60 6.93
CA ASP A 432 0.87 -1.82 8.02
C ASP A 432 -0.26 -0.99 8.67
N LEU A 433 -0.31 -1.03 10.00
CA LEU A 433 -1.31 -0.32 10.80
C LEU A 433 -0.68 0.08 12.14
N ASP A 434 -0.46 1.38 12.30
CA ASP A 434 -0.08 1.95 13.58
C ASP A 434 -1.31 2.58 14.26
N LEU A 435 -1.50 2.24 15.53
CA LEU A 435 -2.55 2.71 16.42
C LEU A 435 -1.98 3.03 17.81
N HIS A 436 -0.66 3.23 17.93
CA HIS A 436 0.03 3.68 19.15
C HIS A 436 -0.60 4.97 19.72
N ASP A 437 -0.37 5.24 21.02
CA ASP A 437 -0.87 6.39 21.78
C ASP A 437 -2.30 6.83 21.43
N ASN A 438 -3.27 5.97 21.74
CA ASN A 438 -4.69 6.20 21.48
C ASN A 438 -5.55 5.82 22.70
N LYS A 439 -6.88 5.78 22.53
CA LYS A 439 -7.86 5.47 23.58
C LYS A 439 -8.61 4.17 23.32
N ILE A 440 -7.97 3.24 22.62
CA ILE A 440 -8.58 1.98 22.16
C ILE A 440 -8.76 1.03 23.35
N ILE A 441 -9.91 0.37 23.37
CA ILE A 441 -10.24 -0.66 24.37
C ILE A 441 -10.60 -1.99 23.69
N ASP A 442 -11.27 -1.92 22.53
CA ASP A 442 -11.71 -3.09 21.77
C ASP A 442 -10.99 -3.20 20.43
N VAL A 443 -10.26 -4.30 20.26
CA VAL A 443 -9.54 -4.67 19.04
C VAL A 443 -10.28 -5.71 18.19
N SER A 444 -11.46 -6.17 18.61
CA SER A 444 -12.27 -7.13 17.85
C SER A 444 -12.54 -6.73 16.38
N PRO A 445 -12.69 -5.45 16.02
CA PRO A 445 -12.87 -5.05 14.63
C PRO A 445 -11.68 -5.40 13.71
N LEU A 446 -10.48 -5.55 14.27
CA LEU A 446 -9.26 -5.83 13.51
C LEU A 446 -9.14 -7.30 13.11
N LYS A 447 -9.92 -8.22 13.71
CA LYS A 447 -9.83 -9.68 13.53
C LYS A 447 -9.76 -10.16 12.08
N MET A 448 -10.39 -9.43 11.15
CA MET A 448 -10.46 -9.80 9.73
C MET A 448 -9.32 -9.23 8.88
N LEU A 449 -8.42 -8.42 9.46
CA LEU A 449 -7.29 -7.79 8.77
C LEU A 449 -6.10 -8.77 8.65
N THR A 450 -6.32 -9.91 8.03
CA THR A 450 -5.37 -11.03 8.00
C THR A 450 -4.11 -10.79 7.16
N ASN A 451 -4.05 -9.68 6.41
CA ASN A 451 -2.90 -9.27 5.60
C ASN A 451 -1.90 -8.39 6.36
N LEU A 452 -2.22 -8.00 7.60
CA LEU A 452 -1.31 -7.23 8.44
C LEU A 452 0.01 -8.00 8.66
N VAL A 453 1.10 -7.26 8.55
CA VAL A 453 2.49 -7.66 8.79
C VAL A 453 3.08 -6.84 9.93
N ILE A 454 2.69 -5.57 10.03
CA ILE A 454 3.07 -4.66 11.11
C ILE A 454 1.78 -4.19 11.80
N LEU A 455 1.78 -4.24 13.13
CA LEU A 455 0.68 -3.75 13.96
C LEU A 455 1.24 -3.22 15.29
N ASP A 456 1.12 -1.91 15.50
CA ASP A 456 1.37 -1.30 16.81
C ASP A 456 0.04 -0.92 17.48
N LEU A 457 -0.12 -1.36 18.73
CA LEU A 457 -1.26 -1.10 19.59
C LEU A 457 -0.80 -0.61 20.98
N SER A 458 0.47 -0.24 21.12
CA SER A 458 1.04 0.20 22.39
C SER A 458 0.42 1.51 22.89
N GLU A 459 0.64 1.84 24.16
CA GLU A 459 0.12 3.07 24.79
C GLU A 459 -1.39 3.29 24.64
N ASN A 460 -2.18 2.22 24.71
CA ASN A 460 -3.65 2.24 24.65
C ASN A 460 -4.30 1.84 25.98
N HIS A 461 -5.59 1.49 25.95
CA HIS A 461 -6.37 0.99 27.09
C HIS A 461 -6.89 -0.45 26.87
N ILE A 462 -6.15 -1.26 26.12
CA ILE A 462 -6.59 -2.61 25.72
C ILE A 462 -6.29 -3.60 26.83
N LEU A 463 -7.34 -4.28 27.30
CA LEU A 463 -7.24 -5.31 28.34
C LEU A 463 -7.36 -6.74 27.78
N ASP A 464 -7.91 -6.89 26.58
CA ASP A 464 -8.15 -8.19 25.96
C ASP A 464 -7.74 -8.21 24.48
N PHE A 465 -6.62 -8.86 24.20
CA PHE A 465 -6.09 -9.07 22.86
C PHE A 465 -6.54 -10.39 22.22
N SER A 466 -7.31 -11.23 22.93
CA SER A 466 -7.76 -12.52 22.38
C SER A 466 -8.56 -12.44 21.07
N PRO A 467 -9.35 -11.38 20.77
CA PRO A 467 -10.04 -11.25 19.48
C PRO A 467 -9.10 -11.25 18.26
N ILE A 468 -7.85 -10.80 18.44
CA ILE A 468 -6.85 -10.69 17.38
C ILE A 468 -5.71 -11.71 17.51
N ALA A 469 -5.82 -12.68 18.42
CA ALA A 469 -4.78 -13.67 18.69
C ALA A 469 -4.31 -14.42 17.42
N GLU A 470 -5.22 -14.65 16.47
CA GLU A 470 -4.91 -15.31 15.20
C GLU A 470 -4.06 -14.44 14.24
N LEU A 471 -4.13 -13.11 14.34
CA LEU A 471 -3.32 -12.19 13.52
C LEU A 471 -1.84 -12.29 13.86
N SER A 472 -1.52 -12.51 15.14
CA SER A 472 -0.14 -12.60 15.65
C SER A 472 0.75 -13.60 14.89
N ARG A 473 0.16 -14.59 14.21
CA ARG A 473 0.93 -15.57 13.42
C ARG A 473 1.51 -15.00 12.12
N ASN A 474 0.94 -13.92 11.61
CA ASN A 474 1.35 -13.29 10.35
C ASN A 474 2.20 -12.02 10.56
N LEU A 475 2.21 -11.46 11.77
CA LEU A 475 2.93 -10.24 12.11
C LEU A 475 4.44 -10.48 12.20
N MET A 476 5.23 -9.66 11.51
CA MET A 476 6.68 -9.55 11.68
C MET A 476 7.03 -8.59 12.82
N GLU A 477 6.24 -7.52 12.96
CA GLU A 477 6.34 -6.54 14.04
C GLU A 477 4.97 -6.40 14.71
N TYR A 478 4.94 -6.57 16.03
CA TYR A 478 3.72 -6.56 16.84
C TYR A 478 4.05 -6.00 18.21
N ASN A 479 3.54 -4.80 18.50
CA ASN A 479 3.76 -4.11 19.75
C ASN A 479 2.41 -3.89 20.48
N THR A 480 2.35 -4.28 21.74
CA THR A 480 1.17 -4.14 22.61
C THR A 480 1.52 -3.63 23.99
N ASP A 481 2.72 -3.07 24.14
CA ASP A 481 3.26 -2.70 25.44
C ASP A 481 2.56 -1.45 26.01
N ASP A 482 2.88 -1.12 27.26
CA ASP A 482 2.51 0.14 27.93
C ASP A 482 1.02 0.53 27.94
N GLN A 483 0.13 -0.46 27.98
CA GLN A 483 -1.31 -0.26 28.17
C GLN A 483 -1.62 0.38 29.53
N THR A 484 -2.46 1.41 29.53
CA THR A 484 -2.91 2.12 30.73
C THR A 484 -4.35 1.75 31.09
N GLU A 485 -4.71 1.76 32.38
CA GLU A 485 -6.09 1.49 32.77
C GLU A 485 -7.05 2.53 32.18
N PRO A 486 -8.18 2.12 31.58
CA PRO A 486 -9.13 3.06 30.97
C PRO A 486 -9.67 4.05 32.01
N PRO A 487 -9.81 5.35 31.69
CA PRO A 487 -10.32 6.35 32.61
C PRO A 487 -11.67 5.94 33.19
N THR A 488 -11.92 6.21 34.48
CA THR A 488 -13.13 5.78 35.23
C THR A 488 -14.47 6.19 34.58
N ASN A 489 -14.47 7.18 33.69
CA ASN A 489 -15.63 7.60 32.90
C ASN A 489 -15.71 6.90 31.52
N LEU A 490 -14.57 6.54 30.91
CA LEU A 490 -14.53 5.76 29.65
C LEU A 490 -14.79 4.29 29.91
N SER A 491 -14.35 3.75 31.06
CA SER A 491 -14.74 2.42 31.53
C SER A 491 -16.24 2.29 31.83
N GLN A 492 -16.97 3.42 31.95
CA GLN A 492 -18.45 3.45 32.00
C GLN A 492 -19.12 3.59 30.63
N ILE A 493 -18.42 4.13 29.62
CA ILE A 493 -18.94 4.38 28.26
C ILE A 493 -18.67 3.19 27.33
N VAL A 494 -17.50 2.56 27.47
CA VAL A 494 -17.10 1.35 26.76
C VAL A 494 -16.97 0.25 27.81
N HIS A 495 -18.11 -0.13 28.39
CA HIS A 495 -18.16 -1.45 29.02
C HIS A 495 -17.94 -2.45 27.89
N TYR A 496 -16.81 -3.17 27.93
CA TYR A 496 -16.76 -4.49 27.33
C TYR A 496 -18.03 -5.19 27.78
N ASN A 497 -18.97 -5.37 26.86
CA ASN A 497 -20.21 -5.98 27.24
C ASN A 497 -19.88 -7.47 27.37
N ARG A 498 -19.41 -7.88 28.55
CA ARG A 498 -19.05 -9.27 28.83
C ARG A 498 -20.24 -10.21 28.58
N SER A 499 -21.44 -9.65 28.52
CA SER A 499 -22.65 -10.36 28.14
C SER A 499 -22.77 -10.66 26.64
N ASP A 500 -21.90 -10.11 25.79
CA ASP A 500 -21.69 -10.53 24.39
C ASP A 500 -20.70 -11.70 24.39
N VAL A 501 -21.21 -12.89 24.67
CA VAL A 501 -20.37 -14.06 24.96
C VAL A 501 -19.82 -14.71 23.69
N ASN A 502 -20.39 -14.42 22.52
CA ASN A 502 -19.85 -14.87 21.23
C ASN A 502 -19.04 -13.76 20.51
N ARG A 503 -19.02 -12.54 21.08
CA ARG A 503 -18.27 -11.37 20.64
C ARG A 503 -18.61 -10.98 19.21
N ASP A 504 -19.90 -11.02 18.88
CA ASP A 504 -20.43 -10.61 17.57
C ASP A 504 -20.83 -9.12 17.52
N GLY A 505 -20.68 -8.41 18.65
CA GLY A 505 -21.00 -7.01 18.85
C GLY A 505 -22.44 -6.76 19.31
N ILE A 506 -23.26 -7.80 19.55
CA ILE A 506 -24.69 -7.67 19.85
C ILE A 506 -25.10 -8.63 20.99
N VAL A 507 -25.40 -8.10 22.18
CA VAL A 507 -26.00 -8.89 23.27
C VAL A 507 -27.45 -9.22 23.00
N ASN A 508 -27.75 -10.50 22.78
CA ASN A 508 -29.08 -10.98 22.42
C ASN A 508 -29.39 -12.38 23.02
N ILE A 509 -30.48 -13.01 22.56
CA ILE A 509 -30.92 -14.31 23.09
C ILE A 509 -29.92 -15.45 22.82
N VAL A 510 -29.10 -15.32 21.77
CA VAL A 510 -28.03 -16.28 21.45
C VAL A 510 -27.01 -16.33 22.57
N ASP A 511 -26.63 -15.19 23.15
CA ASP A 511 -25.69 -15.11 24.27
C ASP A 511 -26.19 -15.86 25.51
N LEU A 512 -27.47 -15.67 25.85
CA LEU A 512 -28.11 -16.42 26.94
C LEU A 512 -28.08 -17.93 26.71
N THR A 513 -28.31 -18.36 25.47
CA THR A 513 -28.29 -19.79 25.15
C THR A 513 -26.89 -20.38 25.23
N ILE A 514 -25.87 -19.60 24.85
CA ILE A 514 -24.47 -20.01 24.92
C ILE A 514 -24.06 -20.19 26.39
N ILE A 515 -24.37 -19.23 27.26
CA ILE A 515 -24.10 -19.35 28.70
C ILE A 515 -24.80 -20.57 29.29
N ALA A 516 -26.11 -20.69 29.05
CA ALA A 516 -26.90 -21.81 29.55
C ALA A 516 -26.39 -23.18 29.10
N SER A 517 -25.92 -23.30 27.86
CA SER A 517 -25.42 -24.56 27.31
C SER A 517 -24.06 -24.99 27.89
N HIS A 518 -23.35 -24.08 28.56
CA HIS A 518 -22.01 -24.31 29.11
C HIS A 518 -21.95 -24.18 30.64
N PHE A 519 -23.09 -24.25 31.33
CA PHE A 519 -23.13 -24.28 32.80
C PHE A 519 -22.20 -25.36 33.38
N HIS A 520 -21.36 -24.97 34.32
CA HIS A 520 -20.35 -25.81 34.97
C HIS A 520 -19.35 -26.47 34.01
N ASN A 521 -19.16 -25.93 32.79
CA ASN A 521 -18.16 -26.45 31.87
C ASN A 521 -16.76 -26.18 32.43
N PRO A 522 -15.95 -27.21 32.73
CA PRO A 522 -14.64 -27.03 33.35
C PRO A 522 -13.54 -26.67 32.34
N ASN A 523 -13.84 -26.62 31.04
CA ASN A 523 -12.86 -26.37 29.99
C ASN A 523 -13.15 -25.06 29.24
N LEU A 524 -12.96 -23.95 29.94
CA LEU A 524 -13.11 -22.60 29.39
C LEU A 524 -12.05 -22.27 28.34
N GLU A 525 -10.87 -22.90 28.42
CA GLU A 525 -9.79 -22.74 27.43
C GLU A 525 -10.24 -23.17 26.02
N LEU A 526 -10.91 -24.32 25.89
CA LEU A 526 -11.42 -24.80 24.60
C LEU A 526 -12.53 -23.89 24.03
N LEU A 527 -13.34 -23.28 24.89
CA LEU A 527 -14.37 -22.34 24.45
C LEU A 527 -13.76 -21.01 23.97
N ALA A 528 -12.69 -20.56 24.62
CA ALA A 528 -11.92 -19.40 24.18
C ALA A 528 -11.30 -19.63 22.79
N GLU A 529 -10.82 -20.85 22.47
CA GLU A 529 -10.38 -21.21 21.10
C GLU A 529 -11.49 -21.07 20.06
N MET A 530 -12.75 -21.18 20.48
CA MET A 530 -13.94 -21.02 19.64
C MET A 530 -14.54 -19.61 19.70
N ASN A 531 -13.86 -18.67 20.38
CA ASN A 531 -14.31 -17.30 20.62
C ASN A 531 -15.63 -17.23 21.42
N ILE A 532 -15.81 -18.14 22.38
CA ILE A 532 -16.99 -18.25 23.24
C ILE A 532 -16.57 -18.05 24.70
N TYR A 533 -17.14 -17.06 25.38
CA TYR A 533 -16.76 -16.62 26.72
C TYR A 533 -17.99 -16.54 27.65
N PRO A 534 -18.51 -17.69 28.10
CA PRO A 534 -19.78 -17.74 28.83
C PRO A 534 -19.66 -17.37 30.31
N ASP A 535 -18.44 -17.26 30.85
CA ASP A 535 -18.18 -16.76 32.21
C ASP A 535 -18.03 -15.23 32.17
N VAL A 536 -19.15 -14.56 32.40
CA VAL A 536 -19.32 -13.10 32.23
C VAL A 536 -18.83 -12.36 33.47
N ASN A 537 -18.93 -13.01 34.63
CA ASN A 537 -18.55 -12.43 35.91
C ASN A 537 -17.08 -12.72 36.30
N VAL A 538 -16.43 -13.67 35.61
CA VAL A 538 -15.01 -14.03 35.69
C VAL A 538 -14.65 -14.59 37.06
N ASP A 539 -15.51 -15.48 37.59
CA ASP A 539 -15.25 -16.27 38.80
C ASP A 539 -14.77 -17.69 38.48
N GLU A 540 -14.45 -17.97 37.21
CA GLU A 540 -14.03 -19.26 36.66
C GLU A 540 -15.14 -20.32 36.68
N VAL A 541 -16.39 -19.94 36.97
CA VAL A 541 -17.53 -20.84 37.08
C VAL A 541 -18.72 -20.30 36.28
N VAL A 542 -18.96 -20.88 35.11
CA VAL A 542 -20.15 -20.55 34.31
C VAL A 542 -21.40 -21.04 35.04
N ASP A 543 -22.18 -20.12 35.60
CA ASP A 543 -23.38 -20.45 36.36
C ASP A 543 -24.56 -19.48 36.12
N ILE A 544 -25.56 -19.57 37.00
CA ILE A 544 -26.78 -18.78 36.89
C ILE A 544 -26.53 -17.27 37.07
N LEU A 545 -25.43 -16.85 37.73
CA LEU A 545 -25.05 -15.45 37.87
C LEU A 545 -24.64 -14.86 36.52
N ASP A 546 -23.86 -15.56 35.71
CA ASP A 546 -23.49 -15.12 34.36
C ASP A 546 -24.73 -14.93 33.48
N LEU A 547 -25.64 -15.92 33.54
CA LEU A 547 -26.88 -15.87 32.78
C LEU A 547 -27.78 -14.70 33.20
N LEU A 548 -27.79 -14.34 34.49
CA LEU A 548 -28.54 -13.20 35.00
C LEU A 548 -27.91 -11.86 34.64
N ILE A 549 -26.58 -11.76 34.62
CA ILE A 549 -25.85 -10.57 34.20
C ILE A 549 -26.18 -10.29 32.73
N THR A 550 -26.05 -11.30 31.87
CA THR A 550 -26.37 -11.18 30.45
C THR A 550 -27.84 -10.89 30.18
N ALA A 551 -28.75 -11.54 30.92
CA ALA A 551 -30.18 -11.26 30.77
C ALA A 551 -30.54 -9.83 31.17
N SER A 552 -29.76 -9.20 32.06
CA SER A 552 -30.00 -7.82 32.49
C SER A 552 -29.56 -6.76 31.49
N GLU A 553 -28.73 -7.14 30.50
CA GLU A 553 -28.12 -6.23 29.52
C GLU A 553 -28.74 -6.35 28.12
N ILE A 554 -29.71 -7.25 27.93
CA ILE A 554 -30.54 -7.32 26.71
C ILE A 554 -31.53 -6.16 26.71
N ASP A 555 -31.40 -5.24 25.74
CA ASP A 555 -32.26 -4.07 25.61
C ASP A 555 -33.57 -4.41 24.87
N ILE A 556 -34.73 -4.24 25.53
CA ILE A 556 -36.05 -4.63 25.00
C ILE A 556 -36.53 -3.66 23.88
N VAL A 557 -35.78 -2.58 23.59
CA VAL A 557 -36.21 -1.49 22.70
C VAL A 557 -35.44 -1.44 21.37
N SER A 558 -35.17 -2.57 20.74
CA SER A 558 -35.20 -2.68 19.27
C SER A 558 -35.16 -4.14 18.86
N SER A 559 -35.96 -4.51 17.86
CA SER A 559 -36.18 -5.88 17.37
C SER A 559 -36.73 -6.87 18.41
N ALA A 560 -38.07 -6.89 18.56
CA ALA A 560 -38.71 -8.20 18.68
C ALA A 560 -38.33 -8.97 17.41
N PRO A 561 -37.54 -10.06 17.48
CA PRO A 561 -37.33 -10.86 16.30
C PRO A 561 -38.70 -11.46 16.00
N ALA A 562 -39.24 -11.16 14.82
CA ALA A 562 -40.07 -12.16 14.19
C ALA A 562 -39.20 -13.42 14.17
N LEU A 563 -39.61 -14.45 14.92
CA LEU A 563 -39.04 -15.80 14.81
C LEU A 563 -39.16 -16.20 13.34
N SER A 564 -38.10 -15.98 12.57
CA SER A 564 -38.05 -16.39 11.17
C SER A 564 -37.99 -17.91 11.12
N GLU A 565 -38.62 -18.51 10.11
CA GLU A 565 -38.86 -19.96 9.97
C GLU A 565 -37.59 -20.86 10.05
N ASN A 566 -36.38 -20.29 10.08
CA ASN A 566 -35.11 -21.03 10.07
C ASN A 566 -34.34 -21.05 11.40
N SER A 567 -34.80 -20.41 12.48
CA SER A 567 -34.07 -20.41 13.78
C SER A 567 -34.42 -21.57 14.73
N VAL A 568 -35.14 -22.59 14.26
CA VAL A 568 -35.59 -23.72 15.08
C VAL A 568 -34.51 -24.80 15.26
N GLU A 569 -33.42 -24.79 14.48
CA GLU A 569 -32.41 -25.87 14.57
C GLU A 569 -31.32 -25.67 15.63
N THR A 570 -31.28 -24.57 16.39
CA THR A 570 -30.33 -24.39 17.51
C THR A 570 -30.93 -23.92 18.83
N VAL A 571 -32.23 -23.61 18.90
CA VAL A 571 -32.85 -23.08 20.14
C VAL A 571 -33.57 -24.21 20.89
N ASN A 572 -32.86 -24.89 21.79
CA ASN A 572 -33.43 -25.91 22.67
C ASN A 572 -33.91 -25.31 24.02
N LEU A 573 -34.56 -24.14 23.99
CA LEU A 573 -35.02 -23.41 25.17
C LEU A 573 -36.44 -23.85 25.55
N SER A 574 -36.62 -24.67 26.59
CA SER A 574 -37.94 -25.16 27.02
C SER A 574 -38.53 -24.39 28.21
N VAL A 575 -39.86 -24.43 28.39
CA VAL A 575 -40.53 -23.94 29.61
C VAL A 575 -39.92 -24.55 30.87
N LYS A 576 -39.48 -25.81 30.79
CA LYS A 576 -38.82 -26.51 31.90
C LYS A 576 -37.48 -25.85 32.25
N ASN A 577 -36.60 -25.61 31.27
CA ASN A 577 -35.29 -25.01 31.50
C ASN A 577 -35.40 -23.60 32.10
N LEU A 578 -36.24 -22.74 31.52
CA LEU A 578 -36.47 -21.39 32.04
C LEU A 578 -37.08 -21.39 33.44
N THR A 579 -38.01 -22.33 33.72
CA THR A 579 -38.59 -22.45 35.07
C THR A 579 -37.53 -22.84 36.10
N GLU A 580 -36.63 -23.77 35.75
CA GLU A 580 -35.53 -24.20 36.62
C GLU A 580 -34.51 -23.07 36.87
N TRP A 581 -34.11 -22.33 35.83
CA TRP A 581 -33.18 -21.20 35.96
C TRP A 581 -33.74 -20.06 36.82
N ILE A 582 -35.01 -19.69 36.62
CA ILE A 582 -35.68 -18.67 37.44
C ILE A 582 -35.80 -19.12 38.90
N GLN A 583 -35.99 -20.43 39.14
CA GLN A 583 -36.04 -20.96 40.49
C GLN A 583 -34.68 -20.86 41.19
N LEU A 584 -33.60 -21.27 40.51
CA LEU A 584 -32.23 -21.12 41.01
C LEU A 584 -31.89 -19.65 41.28
N ALA A 585 -32.25 -18.75 40.37
CA ALA A 585 -32.03 -17.31 40.52
C ALA A 585 -32.73 -16.71 41.75
N LYS A 586 -33.92 -17.21 42.11
CA LYS A 586 -34.66 -16.77 43.30
C LYS A 586 -34.07 -17.28 44.61
N GLU A 587 -33.38 -18.42 44.59
CA GLU A 587 -32.76 -19.02 45.77
C GLU A 587 -31.47 -18.31 46.19
N ILE A 588 -30.83 -17.57 45.26
CA ILE A 588 -29.59 -16.82 45.51
C ILE A 588 -29.79 -15.57 46.40
N ASN A 589 -31.02 -15.23 46.78
CA ASN A 589 -31.37 -14.05 47.60
C ASN A 589 -30.65 -12.76 47.14
N ALA A 590 -30.72 -12.50 45.83
CA ALA A 590 -30.12 -11.33 45.21
C ALA A 590 -30.90 -10.05 45.56
N SER A 591 -30.50 -9.35 46.63
CA SER A 591 -30.98 -8.00 46.96
C SER A 591 -30.42 -6.90 46.03
N GLN A 592 -29.71 -7.28 44.96
CA GLN A 592 -29.13 -6.36 43.98
C GLN A 592 -30.14 -6.03 42.86
N PRO A 593 -30.45 -4.75 42.59
CA PRO A 593 -31.43 -4.33 41.58
C PRO A 593 -31.18 -4.87 40.16
N LYS A 594 -29.92 -4.96 39.72
CA LYS A 594 -29.55 -5.46 38.37
C LYS A 594 -29.93 -6.93 38.17
N LEU A 595 -29.68 -7.79 39.16
CA LEU A 595 -30.03 -9.21 39.07
C LEU A 595 -31.55 -9.44 39.09
N GLN A 596 -32.31 -8.57 39.77
CA GLN A 596 -33.77 -8.60 39.73
C GLN A 596 -34.33 -8.25 38.35
N GLN A 597 -33.65 -7.38 37.59
CA GLN A 597 -33.99 -7.07 36.21
C GLN A 597 -33.80 -8.28 35.29
N GLY A 598 -32.68 -9.01 35.43
CA GLY A 598 -32.45 -10.27 34.71
C GLY A 598 -33.52 -11.34 35.02
N ILE A 599 -33.91 -11.49 36.30
CA ILE A 599 -35.02 -12.40 36.71
C ILE A 599 -36.35 -11.97 36.07
N SER A 600 -36.63 -10.67 35.97
CA SER A 600 -37.86 -10.14 35.36
C SER A 600 -37.93 -10.49 33.88
N LEU A 601 -36.85 -10.25 33.12
CA LEU A 601 -36.78 -10.53 31.69
C LEU A 601 -36.93 -12.04 31.41
N LEU A 602 -36.24 -12.89 32.18
CA LEU A 602 -36.41 -14.35 32.08
C LEU A 602 -37.85 -14.78 32.42
N THR A 603 -38.50 -14.13 33.39
CA THR A 603 -39.90 -14.41 33.75
C THR A 603 -40.88 -14.00 32.64
N GLU A 604 -40.64 -12.88 31.97
CA GLU A 604 -41.41 -12.44 30.80
C GLU A 604 -41.24 -13.42 29.63
N LEU A 605 -40.00 -13.85 29.35
CA LEU A 605 -39.68 -14.86 28.35
C LEU A 605 -40.38 -16.20 28.65
N LEU A 606 -40.39 -16.64 29.92
CA LEU A 606 -41.13 -17.82 30.37
C LEU A 606 -42.64 -17.67 30.18
N GLN A 607 -43.21 -16.49 30.42
CA GLN A 607 -44.63 -16.23 30.23
C GLN A 607 -45.02 -16.26 28.74
N LEU A 608 -44.17 -15.73 27.87
CA LEU A 608 -44.30 -15.86 26.42
C LEU A 608 -44.25 -17.33 25.99
N LEU A 609 -43.26 -18.10 26.42
CA LEU A 609 -43.16 -19.54 26.10
C LEU A 609 -44.36 -20.35 26.63
N ARG A 610 -44.85 -20.09 27.85
CA ARG A 610 -46.07 -20.73 28.40
C ARG A 610 -47.34 -20.37 27.61
N SER A 611 -47.39 -19.17 27.03
CA SER A 611 -48.49 -18.76 26.16
C SER A 611 -48.50 -19.48 24.81
N ILE A 612 -47.34 -20.00 24.40
CA ILE A 612 -47.13 -20.76 23.16
C ILE A 612 -47.33 -22.27 23.40
N GLU A 613 -46.98 -22.81 24.58
CA GLU A 613 -47.02 -24.25 24.90
C GLU A 613 -48.34 -24.79 25.49
N THR A 614 -49.36 -23.96 25.75
CA THR A 614 -50.64 -24.48 26.27
C THR A 614 -51.59 -24.93 25.16
N SER A 615 -51.53 -26.21 24.81
CA SER A 615 -52.56 -26.85 23.99
C SER A 615 -53.88 -26.93 24.76
N PRO A 616 -55.00 -26.45 24.19
CA PRO A 616 -56.33 -26.61 24.79
C PRO A 616 -56.62 -28.08 25.10
N ILE A 617 -57.32 -28.35 26.21
CA ILE A 617 -57.67 -29.73 26.58
C ILE A 617 -58.85 -30.26 25.75
N GLU A 618 -59.68 -29.35 25.20
CA GLU A 618 -60.84 -29.70 24.39
C GLU A 618 -60.95 -28.83 23.14
N THR A 619 -61.34 -29.46 22.02
CA THR A 619 -61.75 -28.77 20.80
C THR A 619 -63.11 -28.13 21.05
N VAL A 620 -63.21 -26.80 20.90
CA VAL A 620 -64.46 -26.08 21.14
C VAL A 620 -64.64 -24.92 20.18
N LEU A 621 -65.86 -24.79 19.64
CA LEU A 621 -66.29 -23.59 18.92
C LEU A 621 -66.76 -22.53 19.92
N LEU A 622 -66.26 -21.31 19.79
CA LEU A 622 -66.60 -20.20 20.66
C LEU A 622 -67.55 -19.23 19.96
N GLN A 623 -68.15 -18.32 20.74
CA GLN A 623 -69.09 -17.34 20.21
C GLN A 623 -68.38 -16.42 19.20
N ASN A 624 -68.98 -16.24 18.02
CA ASN A 624 -68.49 -15.33 17.00
C ASN A 624 -68.51 -13.87 17.49
N TYR A 625 -67.61 -13.04 16.96
CA TYR A 625 -67.58 -11.61 17.27
C TYR A 625 -67.29 -10.75 16.03
N PRO A 626 -67.88 -9.55 15.94
CA PRO A 626 -68.93 -9.01 16.83
C PRO A 626 -70.27 -9.79 16.67
N ASN A 627 -71.24 -9.64 17.58
CA ASN A 627 -72.61 -10.18 17.44
C ASN A 627 -73.63 -9.35 18.27
N PRO A 628 -74.67 -8.72 17.66
CA PRO A 628 -74.92 -8.60 16.22
C PRO A 628 -73.84 -7.75 15.52
N PHE A 629 -73.59 -8.02 14.23
CA PHE A 629 -72.49 -7.39 13.47
C PHE A 629 -72.89 -7.03 12.02
N ASN A 630 -72.06 -6.19 11.38
CA ASN A 630 -72.24 -5.67 10.03
C ASN A 630 -70.86 -5.39 9.36
N PRO A 631 -70.53 -5.93 8.17
CA PRO A 631 -70.92 -7.21 7.58
C PRO A 631 -69.92 -8.35 7.89
N GLU A 632 -68.81 -8.08 8.57
CA GLU A 632 -67.69 -9.02 8.80
C GLU A 632 -67.69 -9.64 10.21
N THR A 633 -67.25 -10.89 10.33
CA THR A 633 -67.21 -11.61 11.61
C THR A 633 -66.05 -12.58 11.71
N TRP A 634 -65.60 -12.83 12.94
CA TRP A 634 -64.60 -13.84 13.28
C TRP A 634 -65.23 -14.98 14.08
N PHE A 635 -64.84 -16.20 13.76
CA PHE A 635 -65.24 -17.43 14.43
C PHE A 635 -64.06 -17.97 15.26
N PRO A 636 -63.98 -17.62 16.55
CA PRO A 636 -62.94 -18.15 17.41
C PRO A 636 -63.20 -19.62 17.77
N PHE A 637 -62.13 -20.42 17.88
CA PHE A 637 -62.21 -21.81 18.33
C PHE A 637 -60.93 -22.24 19.04
N HIS A 638 -60.98 -23.38 19.70
CA HIS A 638 -59.82 -24.11 20.21
C HIS A 638 -59.74 -25.47 19.53
N LEU A 639 -58.53 -25.98 19.35
CA LEU A 639 -58.27 -27.37 18.97
C LEU A 639 -57.48 -28.06 20.07
N ALA A 640 -57.96 -29.20 20.55
CA ALA A 640 -57.21 -30.03 21.49
C ALA A 640 -56.10 -30.86 20.82
N GLU A 641 -56.29 -31.18 19.55
CA GLU A 641 -55.37 -31.96 18.73
C GLU A 641 -55.34 -31.41 17.31
N GLN A 642 -54.32 -31.77 16.53
CA GLN A 642 -54.21 -31.35 15.15
C GLN A 642 -55.37 -31.91 14.31
N ALA A 643 -56.03 -31.07 13.52
CA ALA A 643 -57.19 -31.48 12.72
C ALA A 643 -57.36 -30.61 11.46
N ASN A 644 -58.01 -31.14 10.42
CA ASN A 644 -58.40 -30.34 9.25
C ASN A 644 -59.68 -29.57 9.56
N VAL A 645 -59.62 -28.24 9.49
CA VAL A 645 -60.67 -27.36 9.99
C VAL A 645 -61.41 -26.66 8.85
N ARG A 646 -62.74 -26.67 8.94
CA ARG A 646 -63.63 -25.92 8.05
C ARG A 646 -64.70 -25.18 8.84
N ILE A 647 -65.08 -24.00 8.38
CA ILE A 647 -66.28 -23.30 8.86
C ILE A 647 -67.34 -23.29 7.77
N LEU A 648 -68.50 -23.87 8.04
CA LEU A 648 -69.64 -23.88 7.12
C LEU A 648 -70.70 -22.89 7.60
N ILE A 649 -71.17 -22.03 6.72
CA ILE A 649 -72.11 -20.95 7.04
C ILE A 649 -73.42 -21.20 6.31
N TYR A 650 -74.53 -21.13 7.04
CA TYR A 650 -75.88 -21.43 6.57
C TYR A 650 -76.86 -20.29 6.85
N SER A 651 -77.87 -20.13 6.00
CA SER A 651 -79.03 -19.26 6.23
C SER A 651 -79.98 -19.82 7.30
N ALA A 652 -80.99 -19.04 7.70
CA ALA A 652 -82.02 -19.47 8.66
C ALA A 652 -82.84 -20.70 8.20
N ASP A 653 -82.94 -20.96 6.89
CA ASP A 653 -83.57 -22.16 6.30
C ASP A 653 -82.57 -23.30 6.04
N TRP A 654 -81.36 -23.25 6.62
CA TRP A 654 -80.29 -24.24 6.51
C TRP A 654 -79.73 -24.46 5.09
N LYS A 655 -79.83 -23.48 4.20
CA LYS A 655 -79.10 -23.50 2.93
C LYS A 655 -77.67 -23.04 3.14
N LEU A 656 -76.72 -23.75 2.55
CA LEU A 656 -75.30 -23.42 2.63
C LEU A 656 -75.02 -22.11 1.87
N ILE A 657 -74.33 -21.19 2.53
CA ILE A 657 -74.00 -19.85 2.05
C ILE A 657 -72.52 -19.72 1.71
N ARG A 658 -71.63 -20.27 2.56
CA ARG A 658 -70.18 -20.25 2.37
C ARG A 658 -69.49 -21.38 3.14
N ILE A 659 -68.38 -21.91 2.62
CA ILE A 659 -67.41 -22.75 3.31
C ILE A 659 -66.08 -21.98 3.39
N LEU A 660 -65.51 -21.90 4.58
CA LEU A 660 -64.15 -21.42 4.82
C LEU A 660 -63.25 -22.62 5.09
N GLU A 661 -62.41 -22.96 4.13
CA GLU A 661 -61.42 -24.03 4.22
C GLU A 661 -60.16 -23.50 4.92
N LEU A 662 -59.92 -23.89 6.17
CA LEU A 662 -58.75 -23.44 6.95
C LEU A 662 -57.58 -24.43 6.87
N GLY A 663 -57.84 -25.65 6.41
CA GLY A 663 -56.84 -26.71 6.25
C GLY A 663 -56.44 -27.36 7.57
N THR A 664 -55.35 -28.13 7.55
CA THR A 664 -54.83 -28.83 8.73
C THR A 664 -54.15 -27.85 9.68
N LEU A 665 -54.71 -27.72 10.89
CA LEU A 665 -54.23 -26.82 11.93
C LEU A 665 -53.81 -27.62 13.17
N SER A 666 -52.69 -27.25 13.79
CA SER A 666 -52.19 -27.89 15.02
C SER A 666 -53.05 -27.57 16.25
N ALA A 667 -52.95 -28.39 17.31
CA ALA A 667 -53.57 -28.11 18.60
C ALA A 667 -53.23 -26.68 19.07
N GLY A 668 -54.22 -25.93 19.56
CA GLY A 668 -54.00 -24.53 19.92
C GLY A 668 -55.26 -23.68 20.07
N VAL A 669 -55.07 -22.46 20.58
CA VAL A 669 -56.11 -21.45 20.78
C VAL A 669 -56.19 -20.51 19.57
N TYR A 670 -57.33 -20.47 18.89
CA TYR A 670 -57.61 -19.64 17.71
C TYR A 670 -58.65 -18.57 18.03
N LYS A 671 -58.36 -17.72 19.03
CA LYS A 671 -59.29 -16.69 19.54
C LYS A 671 -59.08 -15.30 18.94
N GLN A 672 -57.84 -14.90 18.73
CA GLN A 672 -57.48 -13.55 18.27
C GLN A 672 -57.77 -13.39 16.77
N LYS A 673 -58.03 -12.16 16.31
CA LYS A 673 -58.37 -11.89 14.89
C LYS A 673 -57.31 -12.39 13.89
N SER A 674 -56.04 -12.43 14.28
CA SER A 674 -54.93 -12.94 13.46
C SER A 674 -54.95 -14.46 13.28
N ARG A 675 -55.71 -15.19 14.10
CA ARG A 675 -55.77 -16.67 14.10
C ARG A 675 -57.18 -17.25 13.97
N ALA A 676 -58.23 -16.51 14.32
CA ALA A 676 -59.62 -16.96 14.20
C ALA A 676 -60.08 -16.98 12.74
N ALA A 677 -61.03 -17.85 12.40
CA ALA A 677 -61.56 -17.91 11.05
C ALA A 677 -62.38 -16.65 10.73
N TYR A 678 -62.19 -16.08 9.54
CA TYR A 678 -62.77 -14.80 9.18
C TYR A 678 -63.77 -14.94 8.03
N TRP A 679 -64.91 -14.26 8.15
CA TRP A 679 -65.90 -14.14 7.10
C TRP A 679 -66.25 -12.68 6.82
N ASP A 680 -66.24 -12.33 5.54
CA ASP A 680 -66.51 -11.00 4.98
C ASP A 680 -68.01 -10.71 4.75
N GLY A 681 -68.89 -11.63 5.18
CA GLY A 681 -70.34 -11.48 5.02
C GLY A 681 -70.83 -11.70 3.58
N LYS A 682 -70.05 -12.39 2.74
CA LYS A 682 -70.43 -12.71 1.35
C LYS A 682 -70.69 -14.20 1.14
N ASN A 683 -71.55 -14.54 0.18
CA ASN A 683 -71.76 -15.92 -0.26
C ASN A 683 -70.60 -16.42 -1.15
N GLU A 684 -70.65 -17.67 -1.61
CA GLU A 684 -69.59 -18.28 -2.46
C GLU A 684 -69.28 -17.52 -3.76
N ILE A 685 -70.24 -16.80 -4.31
CA ILE A 685 -70.06 -16.02 -5.55
C ILE A 685 -69.70 -14.54 -5.27
N GLY A 686 -69.46 -14.18 -4.01
CA GLY A 686 -68.96 -12.86 -3.59
C GLY A 686 -70.04 -11.80 -3.33
N GLU A 687 -71.32 -12.17 -3.30
CA GLU A 687 -72.41 -11.24 -3.00
C GLU A 687 -72.66 -11.11 -1.50
N SER A 688 -72.91 -9.89 -1.01
CA SER A 688 -73.17 -9.67 0.41
C SER A 688 -74.53 -10.20 0.86
N VAL A 689 -74.55 -10.99 1.92
CA VAL A 689 -75.77 -11.63 2.45
C VAL A 689 -76.73 -10.63 3.11
N ALA A 690 -78.04 -10.87 3.15
CA ALA A 690 -79.02 -9.94 3.73
C ALA A 690 -78.99 -9.93 5.28
N SER A 691 -79.53 -8.87 5.92
CA SER A 691 -79.77 -8.87 7.37
C SER A 691 -80.67 -10.04 7.77
N GLY A 692 -80.31 -10.77 8.81
CA GLY A 692 -81.04 -11.95 9.23
C GLY A 692 -80.24 -12.85 10.16
N VAL A 693 -80.87 -13.95 10.57
CA VAL A 693 -80.23 -14.99 11.37
C VAL A 693 -79.49 -15.95 10.46
N TYR A 694 -78.26 -16.27 10.83
CA TYR A 694 -77.42 -17.26 10.16
C TYR A 694 -76.85 -18.23 11.19
N TYR A 695 -76.43 -19.40 10.72
CA TYR A 695 -75.77 -20.42 11.52
C TYR A 695 -74.39 -20.68 10.95
N PHE A 696 -73.42 -20.89 11.82
CA PHE A 696 -72.06 -21.28 11.42
C PHE A 696 -71.66 -22.54 12.16
N VAL A 697 -70.85 -23.35 11.50
CA VAL A 697 -70.51 -24.69 11.96
C VAL A 697 -69.01 -24.86 11.88
N LEU A 698 -68.38 -25.18 13.01
CA LEU A 698 -67.02 -25.70 13.02
C LEU A 698 -67.07 -27.19 12.74
N GLN A 699 -66.39 -27.61 11.69
CA GLN A 699 -66.26 -29.00 11.31
C GLN A 699 -64.79 -29.38 11.25
N THR A 700 -64.46 -30.44 11.99
CA THR A 700 -63.23 -31.21 11.82
C THR A 700 -63.57 -32.67 11.54
N GLU A 701 -62.58 -33.55 11.43
CA GLU A 701 -62.81 -34.99 11.26
C GLU A 701 -63.55 -35.63 12.44
N SER A 702 -63.30 -35.14 13.66
CA SER A 702 -63.79 -35.73 14.91
C SER A 702 -64.74 -34.82 15.71
N TYR A 703 -64.89 -33.55 15.32
CA TYR A 703 -65.67 -32.56 16.06
C TYR A 703 -66.61 -31.77 15.15
N TYR A 704 -67.83 -31.54 15.65
CA TYR A 704 -68.84 -30.73 14.97
C TYR A 704 -69.60 -29.89 16.00
N ALA A 705 -69.59 -28.57 15.83
CA ALA A 705 -70.37 -27.68 16.67
C ALA A 705 -71.00 -26.54 15.86
N THR A 706 -72.20 -26.15 16.23
CA THR A 706 -72.97 -25.09 15.58
C THR A 706 -73.09 -23.87 16.48
N GLY A 707 -72.76 -22.70 15.95
CA GLY A 707 -73.08 -21.40 16.50
C GLY A 707 -74.20 -20.70 15.73
N LYS A 708 -74.89 -19.79 16.41
CA LYS A 708 -75.91 -18.90 15.82
C LYS A 708 -75.37 -17.48 15.81
N MET A 709 -75.62 -16.77 14.72
CA MET A 709 -75.23 -15.38 14.56
C MET A 709 -76.35 -14.52 13.94
N LEU A 710 -76.34 -13.23 14.24
CA LEU A 710 -77.29 -12.26 13.70
C LEU A 710 -76.53 -11.21 12.88
N ILE A 711 -76.90 -11.09 11.60
CA ILE A 711 -76.41 -10.06 10.71
C ILE A 711 -77.41 -8.91 10.70
N GLN A 712 -76.93 -7.71 11.00
CA GLN A 712 -77.74 -6.50 11.02
C GLN A 712 -77.07 -5.45 10.12
N LYS A 713 -77.41 -5.46 8.83
CA LYS A 713 -76.99 -4.41 7.88
C LYS A 713 -77.64 -3.07 8.18
#